data_AF-A0A3B6JC95-F1
#
_entry.id   AF-A0A3B6JC95-F1
#
_cell.length_a   1.000
_cell.length_b   1.000
_cell.length_c   1.000
_cell.angle_alpha   90.00
_cell.angle_beta   90.00
_cell.angle_gamma   90.00
#
_symmetry.space_group_name_H-M   'P 1'
#
loop_
_entity.id
_entity.type
_entity.pdbx_description
1 polymer ?
#
loop_
_entity_poly.entity_id
_entity_poly.type
_entity_poly.pdbx_seq_one_letter_code
_entity_poly.pdbx_strand_id
1 'polypeptide(L)'
;MQKQPPSTSSPPAMSVPPSGHRQVSLRGSSAREITRDALLQKVSEERQLRSHLRRAAAAALTIQRVWRRYHLIRKVTEQLHEEWEVLVNQLDINLTNQWISSKMLRPFLFFITQPSSWYKGQQTKTVKSISRCFKIILNSINSMDQSKNFCSFAVGFPEERSIWLYQAKKLISLCSCILARCDHCCCKDVNMVEISTLTMRLAISLTDCKTWKNLTSENTRAADASVETLIEFIGTRQSGTYRCVRRYIKCFGPHVTPGKIDSAIAPDDQLLVTASAVTLALRPFNSTRADMGVDLTGAAKEYFTLILTIPYICKRLPPLLLPALKHISVLQPSLSILLISKDKIFEEISKLEQSEVSNVDNSTIPYCGWALGNLITLATEHDDLSNSGCFIQGLDCCLYVDAINCISQNLLKCFEESKGMLHCIDDRATNNTSITEEADTNDSCRTKTLFMDLLKPIYQQWHLRKLLILAKEDVPCDRETNHDLDQRQVKRRSLKLTDIICFYYYMLRIFSSLNPSIGPLPILNMLSFTPGFLVDLWGTLEISIFGQTGQKSQEPEHVKQLAGSSSGEQISSTRQRRNTKDTPKKWANVLHKITGKSNDADDTNLSDSLTSENSNDDALILWDIETMRQGSEGIGKDVMHMLHLFCAIYGHLLLVLDDIEFYEKQIPFTLEQQRKIASALNTFVYNSFLQNSGSGNKPLIDVTVRCLNLLYERDSRHRFCPSSLWLSPARTGRIPIAAAARAHEAAFASLVGTTSGIPTRSSVLTTVPHVYPFEERSRIHRDSHSSSECGLPEAGLDYGGLSKEFLTDLSKAAFSPEYGLFTQTSTSDSSIIPSSSAKLLDNGIDMIEFLGRVVGKALYEGILLDYCFSQVFVQKLLGRYSFLDELSTLDSELYRSLMQLKHYDGDVEELCLDFTLTEELGGKRIVHELRPGGKNISVTNENKLHYVHAMADYKLNRQILPFSNAFYRGLSDLISPSWLSLFNANEFNQLLSGGSQDFDVDDLRNNTKYTGGYTESSRTVKLFWEVIKGFKPTERCLLLKFVTSCSRAPLLGFKYLQPGFTIHKVPCDVTLWASIGGQDVDRLPSASTCYNTLKLPTYKRSSTLRSKLLYAISSNTGFELS
;
A
#
# COMPACT_ATOMS: atom_id res chain seq x y z
N MET A 1 29.29 30.27 65.39
CA MET A 1 28.31 29.96 66.44
C MET A 1 27.48 28.77 65.99
N GLN A 2 27.48 27.72 66.83
CA GLN A 2 26.53 26.60 67.01
C GLN A 2 25.79 25.98 65.80
N LYS A 3 25.57 24.66 65.68
CA LYS A 3 26.12 23.39 66.20
C LYS A 3 25.27 22.28 65.49
N GLN A 4 25.93 21.19 65.10
CA GLN A 4 25.50 19.83 64.66
C GLN A 4 24.30 19.15 65.43
N PRO A 5 23.82 17.90 65.12
CA PRO A 5 22.97 17.38 64.03
C PRO A 5 21.82 16.44 64.59
N PRO A 6 21.49 15.20 64.11
CA PRO A 6 20.15 14.79 63.61
C PRO A 6 19.44 13.61 64.35
N SER A 7 18.13 13.35 64.12
CA SER A 7 17.52 12.00 64.29
C SER A 7 16.09 11.83 63.73
N THR A 8 15.96 10.81 62.86
CA THR A 8 14.89 9.80 62.68
C THR A 8 13.41 10.09 63.04
N SER A 9 12.51 9.91 62.06
CA SER A 9 11.07 9.66 62.29
C SER A 9 10.57 8.43 61.52
N SER A 10 10.08 7.45 62.28
CA SER A 10 9.32 6.25 61.89
C SER A 10 7.83 6.58 61.64
N PRO A 11 7.06 5.71 60.92
CA PRO A 11 5.67 5.98 60.55
C PRO A 11 4.67 5.61 61.67
N PRO A 12 3.51 6.29 61.78
CA PRO A 12 2.52 6.00 62.81
C PRO A 12 1.49 4.94 62.38
N ALA A 13 1.04 4.18 63.38
CA ALA A 13 0.00 3.16 63.32
C ALA A 13 -1.42 3.75 63.28
N MET A 14 -2.33 3.12 62.53
CA MET A 14 -3.76 3.46 62.53
C MET A 14 -4.50 2.81 63.71
N SER A 15 -5.19 3.66 64.47
CA SER A 15 -6.14 3.36 65.54
C SER A 15 -7.54 3.03 65.01
N VAL A 16 -8.20 2.08 65.68
CA VAL A 16 -9.61 1.66 65.49
C VAL A 16 -10.56 2.62 66.21
N PRO A 17 -11.73 3.00 65.66
CA PRO A 17 -12.81 3.63 66.43
C PRO A 17 -13.93 2.63 66.83
N PRO A 18 -14.72 2.95 67.89
CA PRO A 18 -15.50 1.98 68.66
C PRO A 18 -16.96 1.81 68.22
N SER A 19 -17.57 0.74 68.73
CA SER A 19 -18.98 0.34 68.61
C SER A 19 -19.93 1.20 69.45
N GLY A 20 -21.08 1.56 68.86
CA GLY A 20 -22.16 2.31 69.52
C GLY A 20 -23.56 1.81 69.16
N HIS A 21 -24.05 0.88 69.97
CA HIS A 21 -25.40 0.45 70.34
C HIS A 21 -26.66 0.56 69.44
N ARG A 22 -27.34 -0.61 69.43
CA ARG A 22 -28.69 -0.96 68.98
C ARG A 22 -29.80 -0.17 69.68
N GLN A 23 -30.86 0.11 68.94
CA GLN A 23 -32.22 0.28 69.47
C GLN A 23 -33.08 -0.89 69.00
N VAL A 24 -33.71 -1.58 69.95
CA VAL A 24 -34.59 -2.74 69.75
C VAL A 24 -36.02 -2.23 69.63
N SER A 25 -36.72 -2.60 68.56
CA SER A 25 -38.17 -2.42 68.44
C SER A 25 -38.89 -3.68 68.91
N LEU A 26 -39.70 -3.51 69.95
CA LEU A 26 -40.57 -4.53 70.56
C LEU A 26 -41.88 -4.64 69.77
N ARG A 27 -41.89 -5.43 68.69
CA ARG A 27 -43.13 -6.10 68.25
C ARG A 27 -42.76 -7.40 67.55
N GLY A 28 -43.23 -8.50 68.13
CA GLY A 28 -42.96 -9.84 67.63
C GLY A 28 -43.46 -10.03 66.20
N SER A 29 -42.52 -10.36 65.31
CA SER A 29 -42.78 -11.11 64.09
C SER A 29 -41.50 -11.82 63.68
N SER A 30 -41.46 -13.12 63.98
CA SER A 30 -40.70 -14.20 63.33
C SER A 30 -39.21 -13.96 63.01
N ALA A 31 -38.36 -14.67 63.74
CA ALA A 31 -37.01 -15.02 63.30
C ALA A 31 -37.10 -15.69 61.92
N ARG A 32 -36.64 -15.01 60.87
CA ARG A 32 -36.43 -15.65 59.56
C ARG A 32 -35.36 -16.73 59.73
N GLU A 33 -35.80 -17.98 59.70
CA GLU A 33 -34.93 -19.14 59.56
C GLU A 33 -33.97 -18.90 58.39
N ILE A 34 -32.67 -18.86 58.69
CA ILE A 34 -31.62 -18.80 57.67
C ILE A 34 -31.66 -20.15 56.97
N THR A 35 -31.95 -20.15 55.67
CA THR A 35 -32.03 -21.36 54.87
C THR A 35 -30.70 -22.12 54.90
N ARG A 36 -30.76 -23.47 54.91
CA ARG A 36 -29.60 -24.37 54.92
C ARG A 36 -28.54 -23.98 53.88
N ASP A 37 -28.98 -23.54 52.71
CA ASP A 37 -28.11 -23.16 51.60
C ASP A 37 -27.35 -21.86 51.87
N ALA A 38 -27.98 -20.87 52.53
CA ALA A 38 -27.31 -19.63 52.93
C ALA A 38 -26.23 -19.89 53.99
N LEU A 39 -26.45 -20.87 54.87
CA LEU A 39 -25.46 -21.31 55.86
C LEU A 39 -24.30 -22.09 55.20
N LEU A 40 -24.59 -22.95 54.23
CA LEU A 40 -23.58 -23.66 53.44
C LEU A 40 -22.71 -22.72 52.61
N GLN A 41 -23.31 -21.68 52.02
CA GLN A 41 -22.57 -20.65 51.28
C GLN A 41 -21.63 -19.87 52.20
N LYS A 42 -22.08 -19.46 53.38
CA LYS A 42 -21.23 -18.76 54.35
C LYS A 42 -20.06 -19.63 54.84
N VAL A 43 -20.29 -20.92 55.06
CA VAL A 43 -19.22 -21.87 55.43
C VAL A 43 -18.25 -22.12 54.26
N SER A 44 -18.72 -22.11 53.01
CA SER A 44 -17.86 -22.27 51.84
C SER A 44 -16.96 -21.05 51.64
N GLU A 45 -17.50 -19.84 51.81
CA GLU A 45 -16.75 -18.57 51.80
C GLU A 45 -15.67 -18.56 52.89
N GLU A 46 -16.01 -18.98 54.11
CA GLU A 46 -15.05 -19.05 55.21
C GLU A 46 -13.93 -20.09 54.96
N ARG A 47 -14.27 -21.25 54.35
CA ARG A 47 -13.29 -22.25 53.93
C ARG A 47 -12.36 -21.72 52.84
N GLN A 48 -12.88 -20.97 51.87
CA GLN A 48 -12.07 -20.35 50.83
C GLN A 48 -11.08 -19.32 51.41
N LEU A 49 -11.53 -18.50 52.36
CA LEU A 49 -10.67 -17.52 53.04
C LEU A 49 -9.52 -18.20 53.82
N ARG A 50 -9.83 -19.25 54.59
CA ARG A 50 -8.81 -20.02 55.33
C ARG A 50 -7.81 -20.73 54.39
N SER A 51 -8.29 -21.24 53.24
CA SER A 51 -7.44 -21.81 52.19
C SER A 51 -6.50 -20.76 51.57
N HIS A 52 -7.01 -19.56 51.30
CA HIS A 52 -6.21 -18.44 50.78
C HIS A 52 -5.09 -18.03 51.75
N LEU A 53 -5.40 -17.87 53.04
CA LEU A 53 -4.40 -17.52 54.06
C LEU A 53 -3.30 -18.58 54.21
N ARG A 54 -3.64 -19.87 54.14
CA ARG A 54 -2.64 -20.95 54.15
C ARG A 54 -1.73 -20.92 52.93
N ARG A 55 -2.28 -20.65 51.74
CA ARG A 55 -1.49 -20.49 50.51
C ARG A 55 -0.55 -19.28 50.59
N ALA A 56 -1.03 -18.16 51.12
CA ALA A 56 -0.20 -16.96 51.32
C ALA A 56 0.96 -17.21 52.30
N ALA A 57 0.73 -17.91 53.42
CA ALA A 57 1.77 -18.26 54.38
C ALA A 57 2.82 -19.25 53.79
N ALA A 58 2.36 -20.24 53.01
CA ALA A 58 3.26 -21.17 52.31
C ALA A 58 4.13 -20.47 51.26
N ALA A 59 3.56 -19.50 50.53
CA ALA A 59 4.31 -18.68 49.58
C ALA A 59 5.39 -17.84 50.28
N ALA A 60 5.07 -17.22 51.42
CA ALA A 60 6.02 -16.42 52.20
C ALA A 60 7.23 -17.26 52.68
N LEU A 61 7.01 -18.48 53.18
CA LEU A 61 8.09 -19.39 53.60
C LEU A 61 8.99 -19.82 52.42
N THR A 62 8.39 -20.02 51.25
CA THR A 62 9.14 -20.37 50.03
C THR A 62 10.04 -19.22 49.60
N ILE A 63 9.52 -17.99 49.61
CA ILE A 63 10.28 -16.77 49.30
C ILE A 63 11.45 -16.59 50.28
N GLN A 64 11.22 -16.76 51.58
CA GLN A 64 12.27 -16.63 52.60
C GLN A 64 13.39 -17.66 52.46
N ARG A 65 13.07 -18.93 52.11
CA ARG A 65 14.07 -19.97 51.85
C ARG A 65 14.96 -19.64 50.66
N VAL A 66 14.36 -19.18 49.57
CA VAL A 66 15.09 -18.77 48.35
C VAL A 66 16.01 -17.58 48.65
N TRP A 67 15.52 -16.59 49.40
CA TRP A 67 16.30 -15.42 49.77
C TRP A 67 17.54 -15.75 50.64
N ARG A 68 17.39 -16.62 51.65
CA ARG A 68 18.51 -17.01 52.53
C ARG A 68 19.62 -17.75 51.79
N ARG A 69 19.23 -18.67 50.88
CA ARG A 69 20.18 -19.38 50.01
C ARG A 69 20.96 -18.39 49.13
N TYR A 70 20.26 -17.43 48.51
CA TYR A 70 20.87 -16.40 47.69
C TYR A 70 21.88 -15.54 48.49
N HIS A 71 21.52 -15.13 49.70
CA HIS A 71 22.38 -14.30 50.55
C HIS A 71 23.69 -15.01 50.96
N LEU A 72 23.62 -16.30 51.32
CA LEU A 72 24.80 -17.07 51.71
C LEU A 72 25.77 -17.31 50.53
N ILE A 73 25.23 -17.67 49.36
CA ILE A 73 26.03 -17.87 48.14
C ILE A 73 26.78 -16.58 47.81
N ARG A 74 26.08 -15.44 47.87
CA ARG A 74 26.69 -14.13 47.61
C ARG A 74 27.86 -13.82 48.56
N LYS A 75 27.70 -14.06 49.87
CA LYS A 75 28.75 -13.79 50.87
C LYS A 75 30.03 -14.63 50.64
N VAL A 76 29.88 -15.91 50.30
CA VAL A 76 31.02 -16.81 50.01
C VAL A 76 31.69 -16.42 48.69
N THR A 77 30.93 -16.00 47.68
CA THR A 77 31.47 -15.50 46.41
C THR A 77 32.29 -14.22 46.61
N GLU A 78 31.84 -13.29 47.45
CA GLU A 78 32.56 -12.06 47.77
C GLU A 78 33.92 -12.36 48.44
N GLN A 79 33.98 -13.29 49.41
CA GLN A 79 35.23 -13.69 50.08
C GLN A 79 36.27 -14.30 49.12
N LEU A 80 35.85 -15.25 48.28
CA LEU A 80 36.75 -15.88 47.31
C LEU A 80 37.25 -14.90 46.24
N HIS A 81 36.47 -13.87 45.93
CA HIS A 81 36.88 -12.82 44.99
C HIS A 81 37.99 -11.95 45.58
N GLU A 82 37.88 -11.57 46.85
CA GLU A 82 38.91 -10.79 47.56
C GLU A 82 40.25 -11.56 47.64
N GLU A 83 40.22 -12.85 47.98
CA GLU A 83 41.42 -13.70 48.01
C GLU A 83 42.14 -13.75 46.65
N TRP A 84 41.37 -13.85 45.57
CA TRP A 84 41.91 -13.86 44.20
C TRP A 84 42.48 -12.50 43.79
N GLU A 85 41.80 -11.39 44.12
CA GLU A 85 42.30 -10.04 43.81
C GLU A 85 43.64 -9.76 44.51
N VAL A 86 43.81 -10.21 45.76
CA VAL A 86 45.10 -10.09 46.47
C VAL A 86 46.19 -10.88 45.75
N LEU A 87 45.90 -12.11 45.33
CA LEU A 87 46.85 -12.96 44.60
C LEU A 87 47.30 -12.34 43.28
N VAL A 88 46.41 -11.75 42.48
CA VAL A 88 46.75 -11.16 41.17
C VAL A 88 47.54 -9.86 41.29
N ASN A 89 47.31 -9.10 42.37
CA ASN A 89 47.95 -7.79 42.56
C ASN A 89 49.35 -7.86 43.23
N GLN A 90 49.78 -9.01 43.76
CA GLN A 90 51.00 -9.14 44.58
C GLN A 90 52.24 -9.81 43.92
N LEU A 91 52.36 -9.90 42.60
CA LEU A 91 53.30 -10.89 42.02
C LEU A 91 54.62 -10.37 41.42
N ASP A 92 55.71 -10.72 42.14
CA ASP A 92 57.12 -10.91 41.72
C ASP A 92 57.41 -12.41 41.43
N ILE A 93 56.48 -13.14 40.81
CA ILE A 93 56.58 -14.60 40.62
C ILE A 93 56.97 -14.96 39.18
N ASN A 94 57.78 -16.00 39.02
CA ASN A 94 58.14 -16.61 37.74
C ASN A 94 56.89 -17.27 37.11
N LEU A 95 56.23 -16.54 36.21
CA LEU A 95 54.94 -16.91 35.59
C LEU A 95 55.09 -18.08 34.61
N THR A 96 54.74 -19.30 35.02
CA THR A 96 54.64 -20.47 34.13
C THR A 96 53.24 -20.58 33.50
N ASN A 97 53.14 -21.20 32.33
CA ASN A 97 51.87 -21.46 31.62
C ASN A 97 50.85 -22.22 32.51
N GLN A 98 51.30 -23.18 33.32
CA GLN A 98 50.46 -23.96 34.24
C GLN A 98 49.97 -23.13 35.42
N TRP A 99 50.77 -22.19 35.92
CA TRP A 99 50.34 -21.24 36.93
C TRP A 99 49.26 -20.30 36.38
N ILE A 100 49.46 -19.76 35.17
CA ILE A 100 48.48 -18.89 34.48
C ILE A 100 47.15 -19.63 34.30
N SER A 101 47.17 -20.87 33.83
CA SER A 101 45.95 -21.67 33.62
C SER A 101 45.25 -22.03 34.95
N SER A 102 45.97 -22.59 35.92
CA SER A 102 45.36 -23.22 37.09
C SER A 102 45.11 -22.28 38.28
N LYS A 103 46.01 -21.32 38.51
CA LYS A 103 45.95 -20.42 39.67
C LYS A 103 45.37 -19.05 39.34
N MET A 104 45.56 -18.56 38.11
CA MET A 104 45.02 -17.27 37.68
C MET A 104 43.69 -17.40 36.94
N LEU A 105 43.68 -18.11 35.79
CA LEU A 105 42.54 -18.18 34.88
C LEU A 105 41.37 -18.99 35.43
N ARG A 106 41.61 -20.15 36.03
CA ARG A 106 40.51 -21.00 36.53
C ARG A 106 39.63 -20.30 37.59
N PRO A 107 40.18 -19.64 38.64
CA PRO A 107 39.37 -18.85 39.56
C PRO A 107 38.75 -17.62 38.89
N PHE A 108 39.52 -16.90 38.06
CA PHE A 108 39.03 -15.74 37.31
C PHE A 108 37.79 -16.07 36.47
N LEU A 109 37.84 -17.14 35.67
CA LEU A 109 36.73 -17.60 34.85
C LEU A 109 35.55 -18.11 35.69
N PHE A 110 35.80 -18.65 36.89
CA PHE A 110 34.74 -19.02 37.83
C PHE A 110 33.97 -17.77 38.32
N PHE A 111 34.65 -16.71 38.76
CA PHE A 111 34.01 -15.49 39.29
C PHE A 111 33.30 -14.66 38.21
N ILE A 112 33.81 -14.68 36.98
CA ILE A 112 33.34 -13.82 35.90
C ILE A 112 32.04 -14.28 35.24
N THR A 113 31.67 -15.56 35.40
CA THR A 113 30.45 -16.12 34.80
C THR A 113 29.14 -15.58 35.40
N GLN A 114 29.19 -14.69 36.40
CA GLN A 114 28.03 -13.97 36.95
C GLN A 114 28.15 -12.44 36.71
N PRO A 115 27.64 -11.90 35.59
CA PRO A 115 27.94 -10.54 35.16
C PRO A 115 27.20 -9.42 35.93
N SER A 116 26.25 -9.74 36.81
CA SER A 116 25.40 -8.77 37.52
C SER A 116 26.02 -8.20 38.79
N SER A 117 27.11 -8.79 39.29
CA SER A 117 27.82 -8.34 40.49
C SER A 117 28.84 -7.23 40.22
N TRP A 118 29.27 -7.04 38.98
CA TRP A 118 30.37 -6.14 38.59
C TRP A 118 30.10 -4.65 38.90
N TYR A 119 28.83 -4.25 39.06
CA TYR A 119 28.43 -2.84 38.99
C TYR A 119 27.80 -2.26 40.27
N LYS A 120 27.77 -3.03 41.37
CA LYS A 120 27.38 -2.45 42.68
C LYS A 120 28.62 -1.93 43.41
N GLY A 121 28.96 -0.67 43.17
CA GLY A 121 29.75 0.18 44.10
C GLY A 121 31.28 -0.01 44.18
N GLN A 122 31.87 -1.08 43.64
CA GLN A 122 33.31 -1.40 43.80
C GLN A 122 34.14 -1.19 42.51
N GLN A 123 33.79 -0.14 41.74
CA GLN A 123 34.10 -0.01 40.31
C GLN A 123 35.58 0.07 39.91
N THR A 124 36.51 0.58 40.74
CA THR A 124 37.88 0.87 40.26
C THR A 124 38.91 -0.22 40.52
N LYS A 125 38.73 -1.06 41.56
CA LYS A 125 39.71 -2.10 41.93
C LYS A 125 39.59 -3.34 41.05
N THR A 126 38.37 -3.86 40.87
CA THR A 126 38.11 -5.06 40.06
C THR A 126 38.42 -4.85 38.57
N VAL A 127 38.10 -3.66 38.04
CA VAL A 127 38.43 -3.24 36.67
C VAL A 127 39.94 -3.22 36.42
N LYS A 128 40.75 -2.76 37.40
CA LYS A 128 42.21 -2.80 37.34
C LYS A 128 42.75 -4.24 37.41
N SER A 129 42.21 -5.08 38.28
CA SER A 129 42.58 -6.50 38.38
C SER A 129 42.30 -7.25 37.07
N ILE A 130 41.16 -7.00 36.41
CA ILE A 130 40.82 -7.56 35.10
C ILE A 130 41.80 -7.09 34.01
N SER A 131 42.10 -5.78 33.95
CA SER A 131 43.08 -5.22 33.01
C SER A 131 44.47 -5.85 33.20
N ARG A 132 44.91 -6.02 34.45
CA ARG A 132 46.16 -6.70 34.81
C ARG A 132 46.19 -8.15 34.31
N CYS A 133 45.10 -8.91 34.51
CA CYS A 133 44.99 -10.29 34.00
C CYS A 133 45.13 -10.36 32.48
N PHE A 134 44.45 -9.49 31.72
CA PHE A 134 44.57 -9.47 30.27
C PHE A 134 45.97 -9.08 29.80
N LYS A 135 46.63 -8.12 30.45
CA LYS A 135 48.03 -7.75 30.18
C LYS A 135 48.99 -8.94 30.42
N ILE A 136 48.80 -9.69 31.51
CA ILE A 136 49.61 -10.89 31.80
C ILE A 136 49.44 -11.95 30.71
N ILE A 137 48.21 -12.23 30.29
CA ILE A 137 47.95 -13.23 29.23
C ILE A 137 48.56 -12.76 27.91
N LEU A 138 48.35 -11.50 27.51
CA LEU A 138 48.90 -10.97 26.26
C LEU A 138 50.44 -11.00 26.24
N ASN A 139 51.09 -10.70 27.38
CA ASN A 139 52.53 -10.83 27.52
C ASN A 139 52.99 -12.29 27.44
N SER A 140 52.22 -13.23 27.99
CA SER A 140 52.53 -14.67 27.90
C SER A 140 52.50 -15.17 26.45
N ILE A 141 51.52 -14.75 25.64
CA ILE A 141 51.40 -15.13 24.22
C ILE A 141 52.62 -14.64 23.41
N ASN A 142 53.19 -13.50 23.79
CA ASN A 142 54.36 -12.88 23.16
C ASN A 142 55.72 -13.44 23.65
N SER A 143 55.74 -14.37 24.61
CA SER A 143 56.96 -15.00 25.11
C SER A 143 57.50 -16.06 24.13
N MET A 144 58.81 -16.04 23.90
CA MET A 144 59.54 -17.07 23.12
C MET A 144 59.74 -18.38 23.91
N ASP A 145 59.59 -18.33 25.25
CA ASP A 145 59.77 -19.49 26.14
C ASP A 145 58.49 -20.31 26.24
N GLN A 146 58.55 -21.58 25.84
CA GLN A 146 57.42 -22.52 25.86
C GLN A 146 56.86 -22.77 27.26
N SER A 147 57.68 -22.69 28.30
CA SER A 147 57.22 -22.87 29.68
C SER A 147 56.41 -21.68 30.21
N LYS A 148 56.50 -20.53 29.53
CA LYS A 148 55.84 -19.26 29.91
C LYS A 148 54.71 -18.88 28.95
N ASN A 149 54.65 -19.48 27.77
CA ASN A 149 53.64 -19.15 26.76
C ASN A 149 52.34 -19.91 26.99
N PHE A 150 51.24 -19.20 27.29
CA PHE A 150 49.92 -19.81 27.51
C PHE A 150 49.41 -20.61 26.30
N CYS A 151 49.73 -20.19 25.08
CA CYS A 151 49.32 -20.87 23.86
C CYS A 151 50.11 -22.17 23.58
N SER A 152 51.14 -22.49 24.37
CA SER A 152 51.82 -23.79 24.25
C SER A 152 50.89 -24.96 24.54
N PHE A 153 49.89 -24.78 25.42
CA PHE A 153 48.87 -25.81 25.71
C PHE A 153 47.99 -26.12 24.49
N ALA A 154 47.87 -25.22 23.51
CA ALA A 154 47.12 -25.46 22.29
C ALA A 154 47.78 -26.53 21.38
N VAL A 155 49.08 -26.78 21.57
CA VAL A 155 49.89 -27.73 20.81
C VAL A 155 50.41 -28.89 21.69
N GLY A 156 50.06 -28.88 22.98
CA GLY A 156 50.47 -29.89 23.95
C GLY A 156 49.65 -31.18 23.88
N PHE A 157 49.67 -31.95 24.96
CA PHE A 157 48.93 -33.21 25.06
C PHE A 157 47.39 -32.98 24.94
N PRO A 158 46.59 -34.00 24.58
CA PRO A 158 45.13 -33.85 24.42
C PRO A 158 44.41 -33.22 25.62
N GLU A 159 44.89 -33.50 26.84
CA GLU A 159 44.38 -32.92 28.08
C GLU A 159 44.68 -31.41 28.18
N GLU A 160 45.92 -31.01 27.89
CA GLU A 160 46.35 -29.62 27.85
C GLU A 160 45.61 -28.82 26.77
N ARG A 161 45.45 -29.42 25.59
CA ARG A 161 44.66 -28.84 24.49
C ARG A 161 43.20 -28.63 24.87
N SER A 162 42.61 -29.58 25.61
CA SER A 162 41.23 -29.47 26.11
C SER A 162 41.08 -28.38 27.17
N ILE A 163 42.06 -28.26 28.08
CA ILE A 163 42.11 -27.19 29.08
C ILE A 163 42.22 -25.82 28.40
N TRP A 164 43.17 -25.67 27.48
CA TRP A 164 43.35 -24.44 26.72
C TRP A 164 42.09 -24.07 25.95
N LEU A 165 41.49 -25.03 25.23
CA LEU A 165 40.28 -24.79 24.45
C LEU A 165 39.12 -24.34 25.33
N TYR A 166 38.90 -24.97 26.49
CA TYR A 166 37.86 -24.55 27.43
C TYR A 166 38.09 -23.13 27.94
N GLN A 167 39.33 -22.81 28.35
CA GLN A 167 39.69 -21.50 28.87
C GLN A 167 39.62 -20.42 27.78
N ALA A 168 40.10 -20.70 26.57
CA ALA A 168 40.04 -19.80 25.43
C ALA A 168 38.59 -19.50 25.01
N LYS A 169 37.71 -20.51 24.97
CA LYS A 169 36.27 -20.31 24.71
C LYS A 169 35.64 -19.37 25.72
N LYS A 170 35.92 -19.57 27.01
CA LYS A 170 35.41 -18.69 28.08
C LYS A 170 35.99 -17.28 28.02
N LEU A 171 37.28 -17.15 27.70
CA LEU A 171 37.93 -15.86 27.50
C LEU A 171 37.32 -15.08 26.33
N ILE A 172 37.03 -15.72 25.19
CA ILE A 172 36.35 -15.07 24.06
C ILE A 172 34.96 -14.60 24.46
N SER A 173 34.14 -15.46 25.10
CA SER A 173 32.81 -15.04 25.57
C SER A 173 32.87 -13.87 26.55
N LEU A 174 33.87 -13.85 27.43
CA LEU A 174 34.13 -12.71 28.31
C LEU A 174 34.52 -11.45 27.52
N CYS A 175 35.41 -11.59 26.53
CA CYS A 175 35.85 -10.48 25.70
C CYS A 175 34.69 -9.83 24.96
N SER A 176 33.82 -10.66 24.37
CA SER A 176 32.57 -10.25 23.75
C SER A 176 31.62 -9.58 24.75
N CYS A 177 31.45 -10.12 25.96
CA CYS A 177 30.57 -9.52 26.97
C CYS A 177 31.04 -8.15 27.47
N ILE A 178 32.36 -7.90 27.49
CA ILE A 178 32.93 -6.58 27.82
C ILE A 178 32.66 -5.61 26.67
N LEU A 179 32.84 -6.03 25.42
CA LEU A 179 32.51 -5.24 24.22
C LEU A 179 31.03 -4.79 24.22
N ALA A 180 30.12 -5.70 24.54
CA ALA A 180 28.68 -5.43 24.57
C ALA A 180 28.25 -4.34 25.57
N ARG A 181 29.11 -4.01 26.53
CA ARG A 181 28.87 -3.01 27.58
C ARG A 181 29.52 -1.66 27.28
N CYS A 182 30.22 -1.54 26.16
CA CYS A 182 30.77 -0.28 25.69
C CYS A 182 29.63 0.57 25.09
N ASP A 183 28.79 1.14 25.96
CA ASP A 183 27.79 2.13 25.54
C ASP A 183 28.48 3.45 25.18
N HIS A 184 27.92 4.20 24.24
CA HIS A 184 28.43 5.51 23.78
C HIS A 184 28.54 6.55 24.92
N CYS A 185 27.79 6.36 26.02
CA CYS A 185 27.87 7.18 27.24
C CYS A 185 29.04 6.78 28.15
N CYS A 186 29.47 5.51 28.13
CA CYS A 186 30.59 4.99 28.92
C CYS A 186 31.96 5.30 28.28
N CYS A 187 32.00 5.73 27.01
CA CYS A 187 33.22 6.19 26.34
C CYS A 187 33.83 7.45 26.97
N LYS A 188 33.11 8.14 27.88
CA LYS A 188 33.68 9.22 28.70
C LYS A 188 34.61 8.71 29.82
N ASP A 189 34.58 7.40 30.12
CA ASP A 189 35.39 6.76 31.14
C ASP A 189 36.63 6.10 30.51
N VAL A 190 37.78 6.77 30.65
CA VAL A 190 39.08 6.38 30.04
C VAL A 190 39.43 4.91 30.33
N ASN A 191 39.04 4.39 31.50
CA ASN A 191 39.32 3.03 31.92
C ASN A 191 38.60 1.95 31.08
N MET A 192 37.39 2.23 30.60
CA MET A 192 36.59 1.26 29.83
C MET A 192 37.11 1.10 28.39
N VAL A 193 37.62 2.18 27.79
CA VAL A 193 38.24 2.14 26.45
C VAL A 193 39.57 1.38 26.48
N GLU A 194 40.41 1.63 27.49
CA GLU A 194 41.68 0.89 27.68
C GLU A 194 41.43 -0.62 27.86
N ILE A 195 40.42 -1.00 28.64
CA ILE A 195 40.08 -2.41 28.83
C ILE A 195 39.54 -3.01 27.53
N SER A 196 38.67 -2.30 26.81
CA SER A 196 38.09 -2.81 25.58
C SER A 196 39.14 -3.02 24.49
N THR A 197 40.11 -2.12 24.37
CA THR A 197 41.26 -2.30 23.46
C THR A 197 42.11 -3.51 23.84
N LEU A 198 42.46 -3.68 25.12
CA LEU A 198 43.22 -4.83 25.62
C LEU A 198 42.47 -6.16 25.40
N THR A 199 41.18 -6.16 25.69
CA THR A 199 40.30 -7.31 25.54
C THR A 199 40.13 -7.71 24.07
N MET A 200 39.94 -6.75 23.17
CA MET A 200 39.86 -7.03 21.73
C MET A 200 41.20 -7.51 21.16
N ARG A 201 42.33 -6.91 21.56
CA ARG A 201 43.67 -7.40 21.17
C ARG A 201 43.88 -8.84 21.62
N LEU A 202 43.52 -9.18 22.85
CA LEU A 202 43.61 -10.54 23.35
C LEU A 202 42.74 -11.52 22.54
N ALA A 203 41.50 -11.15 22.21
CA ALA A 203 40.61 -11.98 21.40
C ALA A 203 41.19 -12.25 20.00
N ILE A 204 41.79 -11.23 19.36
CA ILE A 204 42.47 -11.40 18.07
C ILE A 204 43.70 -12.29 18.21
N SER A 205 44.56 -12.04 19.20
CA SER A 205 45.77 -12.85 19.41
C SER A 205 45.44 -14.32 19.69
N LEU A 206 44.36 -14.63 20.40
CA LEU A 206 43.94 -16.02 20.63
C LEU A 206 43.37 -16.70 19.37
N THR A 207 42.87 -15.92 18.40
CA THR A 207 42.25 -16.42 17.17
C THR A 207 43.17 -16.33 15.95
N ASP A 208 44.41 -15.90 16.14
CA ASP A 208 45.43 -15.83 15.10
C ASP A 208 46.75 -16.43 15.60
N CYS A 209 46.97 -17.70 15.27
CA CYS A 209 48.21 -18.41 15.60
C CYS A 209 49.45 -17.70 15.05
N LYS A 210 49.37 -16.93 13.95
CA LYS A 210 50.53 -16.21 13.38
C LYS A 210 51.09 -15.16 14.32
N THR A 211 50.29 -14.72 15.30
CA THR A 211 50.74 -13.79 16.34
C THR A 211 51.53 -14.46 17.46
N TRP A 212 51.58 -15.79 17.51
CA TRP A 212 52.24 -16.55 18.57
C TRP A 212 53.72 -16.75 18.23
N LYS A 213 54.61 -16.12 18.99
CA LYS A 213 56.05 -16.14 18.67
C LYS A 213 56.75 -17.48 18.96
N ASN A 214 56.07 -18.44 19.58
CA ASN A 214 56.61 -19.73 20.02
C ASN A 214 56.22 -20.91 19.08
N LEU A 215 55.91 -20.64 17.82
CA LEU A 215 55.54 -21.70 16.85
C LEU A 215 56.77 -22.19 16.08
N THR A 216 57.09 -23.48 16.23
CA THR A 216 58.03 -24.20 15.35
C THR A 216 57.30 -24.72 14.11
N SER A 217 58.00 -24.94 12.99
CA SER A 217 57.41 -25.38 11.72
C SER A 217 56.60 -26.69 11.81
N GLU A 218 56.91 -27.56 12.78
CA GLU A 218 56.20 -28.83 13.03
C GLU A 218 54.89 -28.64 13.81
N ASN A 219 54.80 -27.60 14.65
CA ASN A 219 53.70 -27.36 15.58
C ASN A 219 52.60 -26.44 15.01
N THR A 220 52.86 -25.81 13.86
CA THR A 220 51.94 -24.90 13.17
C THR A 220 50.60 -25.54 12.86
N ARG A 221 50.59 -26.75 12.27
CA ARG A 221 49.33 -27.44 11.90
C ARG A 221 48.46 -27.80 13.12
N ALA A 222 49.08 -28.18 14.24
CA ALA A 222 48.35 -28.51 15.46
C ALA A 222 47.78 -27.25 16.13
N ALA A 223 48.53 -26.15 16.12
CA ALA A 223 48.05 -24.84 16.55
C ALA A 223 46.88 -24.35 15.69
N ASP A 224 47.00 -24.45 14.36
CA ASP A 224 45.95 -24.13 13.40
C ASP A 224 44.68 -24.92 13.70
N ALA A 225 44.77 -26.24 13.87
CA ALA A 225 43.61 -27.07 14.19
C ALA A 225 42.93 -26.69 15.54
N SER A 226 43.70 -26.26 16.54
CA SER A 226 43.18 -25.77 17.82
C SER A 226 42.47 -24.41 17.68
N VAL A 227 43.04 -23.48 16.91
CA VAL A 227 42.45 -22.18 16.61
C VAL A 227 41.19 -22.33 15.76
N GLU A 228 41.18 -23.23 14.76
CA GLU A 228 40.00 -23.51 13.94
C GLU A 228 38.82 -24.01 14.80
N THR A 229 39.09 -24.90 15.77
CA THR A 229 38.05 -25.35 16.73
C THR A 229 37.49 -24.21 17.59
N LEU A 230 38.32 -23.19 17.85
CA LEU A 230 37.92 -21.98 18.57
C LEU A 230 37.11 -21.03 17.69
N ILE A 231 37.48 -20.88 16.41
CA ILE A 231 36.75 -20.12 15.38
C ILE A 231 35.37 -20.73 15.12
N GLU A 232 35.28 -22.06 15.02
CA GLU A 232 34.00 -22.79 14.93
C GLU A 232 33.09 -22.43 16.12
N PHE A 233 33.64 -22.37 17.34
CA PHE A 233 32.89 -21.95 18.53
C PHE A 233 32.39 -20.50 18.43
N ILE A 234 33.19 -19.55 17.92
CA ILE A 234 32.75 -18.16 17.68
C ILE A 234 31.51 -18.14 16.79
N GLY A 235 31.50 -18.98 15.74
CA GLY A 235 30.38 -19.18 14.84
C GLY A 235 29.09 -19.70 15.48
N THR A 236 29.15 -20.26 16.69
CA THR A 236 27.97 -20.81 17.38
C THR A 236 27.27 -19.79 18.27
N ARG A 237 25.96 -19.98 18.48
CA ARG A 237 25.17 -19.24 19.50
C ARG A 237 25.75 -19.30 20.91
N GLN A 238 26.46 -20.37 21.25
CA GLN A 238 27.02 -20.57 22.59
C GLN A 238 28.11 -19.55 22.93
N SER A 239 28.77 -18.97 21.93
CA SER A 239 29.82 -17.96 22.17
C SER A 239 29.25 -16.64 22.65
N GLY A 240 28.03 -16.28 22.24
CA GLY A 240 27.42 -14.97 22.45
C GLY A 240 28.08 -13.83 21.69
N THR A 241 29.07 -14.10 20.84
CA THR A 241 29.92 -13.08 20.19
C THR A 241 29.11 -12.16 19.27
N TYR A 242 28.32 -12.72 18.35
CA TYR A 242 27.48 -11.93 17.44
C TYR A 242 26.45 -11.06 18.18
N ARG A 243 25.86 -11.55 19.27
CA ARG A 243 24.93 -10.77 20.11
C ARG A 243 25.63 -9.58 20.77
N CYS A 244 26.85 -9.79 21.21
CA CYS A 244 27.67 -8.75 21.83
C CYS A 244 28.11 -7.69 20.81
N VAL A 245 28.58 -8.12 19.63
CA VAL A 245 28.95 -7.24 18.51
C VAL A 245 27.74 -6.43 18.06
N ARG A 246 26.56 -7.06 17.92
CA ARG A 246 25.30 -6.37 17.63
C ARG A 246 25.02 -5.24 18.62
N ARG A 247 25.10 -5.54 19.93
CA ARG A 247 24.84 -4.55 20.98
C ARG A 247 25.82 -3.38 20.90
N TYR A 248 27.10 -3.67 20.68
CA TYR A 248 28.14 -2.65 20.50
C TYR A 248 27.88 -1.75 19.30
N ILE A 249 27.63 -2.31 18.11
CA ILE A 249 27.39 -1.53 16.89
C ILE A 249 26.11 -0.68 17.01
N LYS A 250 25.06 -1.18 17.69
CA LYS A 250 23.82 -0.42 17.93
C LYS A 250 24.05 0.84 18.79
N CYS A 251 25.14 0.91 19.55
CA CYS A 251 25.47 2.09 20.36
C CYS A 251 25.88 3.30 19.50
N PHE A 252 26.45 3.10 18.31
CA PHE A 252 26.85 4.19 17.40
C PHE A 252 25.61 4.89 16.85
N GLY A 253 25.49 6.22 16.99
CA GLY A 253 24.36 6.97 16.40
C GLY A 253 24.27 6.83 14.87
N PRO A 254 23.11 7.09 14.24
CA PRO A 254 22.89 6.92 12.79
C PRO A 254 23.70 7.89 11.90
N HIS A 255 24.42 8.86 12.49
CA HIS A 255 25.34 9.75 11.79
C HIS A 255 26.63 9.92 12.60
N VAL A 256 27.72 9.26 12.17
CA VAL A 256 29.05 9.71 12.55
C VAL A 256 29.40 10.86 11.61
N THR A 257 28.99 12.08 11.94
CA THR A 257 29.51 13.27 11.26
C THR A 257 31.00 13.40 11.60
N PRO A 258 31.92 13.47 10.62
CA PRO A 258 33.35 13.60 10.86
C PRO A 258 33.78 15.00 11.36
N GLY A 259 32.85 15.79 11.92
CA GLY A 259 33.08 17.18 12.32
C GLY A 259 32.31 17.54 13.57
N LYS A 260 32.93 17.26 14.73
CA LYS A 260 32.67 17.73 16.11
C LYS A 260 32.71 16.56 17.09
N ILE A 261 33.91 16.08 17.36
CA ILE A 261 34.21 15.32 18.57
C ILE A 261 34.81 16.33 19.55
N ASP A 262 33.97 17.00 20.34
CA ASP A 262 34.41 17.59 21.60
C ASP A 262 34.44 16.48 22.65
N SER A 263 35.44 15.59 22.58
CA SER A 263 35.74 14.65 23.66
C SER A 263 37.20 14.18 23.60
N ALA A 264 37.84 14.14 24.76
CA ALA A 264 39.25 13.83 25.00
C ALA A 264 39.65 12.35 24.75
N ILE A 265 39.25 11.76 23.61
CA ILE A 265 39.53 10.38 23.22
C ILE A 265 40.34 10.39 21.92
N ALA A 266 41.43 9.63 21.85
CA ALA A 266 42.17 9.44 20.60
C ALA A 266 41.30 8.64 19.60
N PRO A 267 40.98 9.16 18.40
CA PRO A 267 40.10 8.51 17.43
C PRO A 267 40.57 7.12 16.98
N ASP A 268 41.87 6.83 17.12
CA ASP A 268 42.50 5.58 16.70
C ASP A 268 42.10 4.36 17.55
N ASP A 269 41.88 4.53 18.86
CA ASP A 269 41.58 3.41 19.76
C ASP A 269 40.15 2.87 19.57
N GLN A 270 39.19 3.76 19.28
CA GLN A 270 37.82 3.36 18.98
C GLN A 270 37.72 2.68 17.61
N LEU A 271 38.48 3.17 16.62
CA LEU A 271 38.60 2.51 15.32
C LEU A 271 39.21 1.12 15.47
N LEU A 272 40.25 0.96 16.30
CA LEU A 272 40.87 -0.33 16.58
C LEU A 272 39.89 -1.32 17.22
N VAL A 273 39.13 -0.90 18.23
CA VAL A 273 38.10 -1.76 18.86
C VAL A 273 37.02 -2.17 17.86
N THR A 274 36.56 -1.22 17.04
CA THR A 274 35.53 -1.49 16.02
C THR A 274 36.04 -2.43 14.93
N ALA A 275 37.24 -2.17 14.40
CA ALA A 275 37.91 -3.05 13.45
C ALA A 275 38.06 -4.46 14.03
N SER A 276 38.51 -4.56 15.28
CA SER A 276 38.71 -5.84 15.97
C SER A 276 37.41 -6.63 16.16
N ALA A 277 36.32 -5.94 16.53
CA ALA A 277 35.01 -6.56 16.68
C ALA A 277 34.46 -7.09 15.34
N VAL A 278 34.60 -6.31 14.26
CA VAL A 278 34.22 -6.73 12.90
C VAL A 278 35.09 -7.90 12.45
N THR A 279 36.41 -7.83 12.64
CA THR A 279 37.34 -8.93 12.32
C THR A 279 36.95 -10.20 13.07
N LEU A 280 36.65 -10.12 14.37
CA LEU A 280 36.25 -11.28 15.17
C LEU A 280 34.94 -11.91 14.66
N ALA A 281 33.97 -11.10 14.23
CA ALA A 281 32.72 -11.58 13.63
C ALA A 281 32.93 -12.19 12.23
N LEU A 282 33.93 -11.73 11.47
CA LEU A 282 34.22 -12.20 10.12
C LEU A 282 35.22 -13.38 10.06
N ARG A 283 35.97 -13.65 11.15
CA ARG A 283 36.96 -14.73 11.23
C ARG A 283 36.45 -16.10 10.77
N PRO A 284 35.22 -16.55 11.12
CA PRO A 284 34.69 -17.82 10.62
C PRO A 284 34.65 -17.95 9.09
N PHE A 285 34.50 -16.84 8.35
CA PHE A 285 34.43 -16.84 6.89
C PHE A 285 35.81 -16.84 6.20
N ASN A 286 36.88 -16.57 6.95
CA ASN A 286 38.26 -16.50 6.44
C ASN A 286 39.10 -17.73 6.86
N SER A 287 38.46 -18.76 7.41
CA SER A 287 39.09 -20.01 7.85
C SER A 287 39.55 -20.87 6.67
N THR A 288 40.69 -21.55 6.80
CA THR A 288 41.23 -22.47 5.78
C THR A 288 40.33 -23.70 5.53
N ARG A 289 39.44 -24.03 6.47
CA ARG A 289 38.42 -25.09 6.31
C ARG A 289 37.18 -24.63 5.55
N ALA A 290 37.02 -23.33 5.31
CA ALA A 290 35.96 -22.79 4.45
C ALA A 290 36.09 -23.30 3.01
N ASP A 291 37.33 -23.48 2.53
CA ASP A 291 37.63 -24.06 1.22
C ASP A 291 37.37 -25.58 1.15
N MET A 292 37.25 -26.25 2.31
CA MET A 292 37.08 -27.72 2.44
C MET A 292 35.64 -28.15 2.73
N GLY A 293 34.66 -27.23 2.62
CA GLY A 293 33.22 -27.56 2.71
C GLY A 293 32.69 -27.95 4.10
N VAL A 294 33.38 -27.57 5.18
CA VAL A 294 32.94 -27.81 6.57
C VAL A 294 31.97 -26.71 7.05
N ASP A 295 31.12 -27.05 8.02
CA ASP A 295 29.88 -26.42 8.49
C ASP A 295 29.94 -24.92 8.87
N LEU A 296 30.12 -24.02 7.89
CA LEU A 296 29.96 -22.55 8.01
C LEU A 296 28.52 -22.12 8.39
N THR A 297 27.60 -23.08 8.48
CA THR A 297 26.16 -22.85 8.65
C THR A 297 25.84 -22.09 9.93
N GLY A 298 26.56 -22.35 11.03
CA GLY A 298 26.38 -21.65 12.30
C GLY A 298 26.72 -20.17 12.20
N ALA A 299 27.92 -19.85 11.71
CA ALA A 299 28.41 -18.47 11.61
C ALA A 299 27.60 -17.64 10.60
N ALA A 300 27.32 -18.23 9.43
CA ALA A 300 26.53 -17.58 8.38
C ALA A 300 25.09 -17.29 8.85
N LYS A 301 24.50 -18.21 9.62
CA LYS A 301 23.18 -18.03 10.25
C LYS A 301 23.19 -16.90 11.29
N GLU A 302 24.17 -16.88 12.20
CA GLU A 302 24.27 -15.83 13.22
C GLU A 302 24.58 -14.46 12.61
N TYR A 303 25.43 -14.39 11.57
CA TYR A 303 25.71 -13.18 10.81
C TYR A 303 24.43 -12.61 10.20
N PHE A 304 23.62 -13.45 9.54
CA PHE A 304 22.35 -13.01 8.97
C PHE A 304 21.39 -12.53 10.06
N THR A 305 21.15 -13.34 11.10
CA THR A 305 20.14 -13.05 12.14
C THR A 305 20.50 -11.84 13.00
N LEU A 306 21.79 -11.64 13.34
CA LEU A 306 22.21 -10.65 14.35
C LEU A 306 22.95 -9.44 13.78
N ILE A 307 23.69 -9.58 12.67
CA ILE A 307 24.50 -8.50 12.09
C ILE A 307 23.75 -7.80 10.96
N LEU A 308 23.24 -8.54 9.95
CA LEU A 308 22.53 -7.93 8.82
C LEU A 308 21.21 -7.27 9.24
N THR A 309 20.60 -7.69 10.35
CA THR A 309 19.38 -7.05 10.90
C THR A 309 19.66 -5.78 11.71
N ILE A 310 20.91 -5.31 11.82
CA ILE A 310 21.23 -4.07 12.54
C ILE A 310 20.75 -2.86 11.69
N PRO A 311 19.91 -1.97 12.24
CA PRO A 311 19.46 -0.80 11.50
C PRO A 311 20.63 0.08 11.05
N TYR A 312 20.72 0.34 9.74
CA TYR A 312 21.74 1.19 9.11
C TYR A 312 23.20 0.74 9.32
N ILE A 313 23.50 -0.57 9.40
CA ILE A 313 24.88 -1.03 9.65
C ILE A 313 25.92 -0.41 8.71
N CYS A 314 25.59 -0.29 7.42
CA CYS A 314 26.47 0.29 6.41
C CYS A 314 26.74 1.79 6.61
N LYS A 315 25.83 2.53 7.26
CA LYS A 315 26.00 3.94 7.63
C LYS A 315 26.63 4.12 9.02
N ARG A 316 26.54 3.11 9.90
CA ARG A 316 27.10 3.14 11.28
C ARG A 316 28.57 2.75 11.35
N LEU A 317 29.07 1.94 10.41
CA LEU A 317 30.46 1.49 10.40
C LEU A 317 31.37 2.47 9.63
N PRO A 318 32.64 2.63 10.06
CA PRO A 318 33.64 3.38 9.31
C PRO A 318 33.80 2.84 7.86
N PRO A 319 33.92 3.72 6.84
CA PRO A 319 34.07 3.31 5.43
C PRO A 319 35.17 2.29 5.17
N LEU A 320 36.26 2.36 5.94
CA LEU A 320 37.41 1.44 5.86
C LEU A 320 37.05 -0.03 6.16
N LEU A 321 35.96 -0.28 6.91
CA LEU A 321 35.54 -1.62 7.32
C LEU A 321 34.44 -2.21 6.43
N LEU A 322 33.76 -1.39 5.61
CA LEU A 322 32.73 -1.86 4.69
C LEU A 322 33.25 -2.88 3.65
N PRO A 323 34.45 -2.74 3.05
CA PRO A 323 34.99 -3.71 2.10
C PRO A 323 35.06 -5.14 2.66
N ALA A 324 35.33 -5.30 3.96
CA ALA A 324 35.39 -6.61 4.59
C ALA A 324 34.02 -7.30 4.66
N LEU A 325 32.94 -6.53 4.87
CA LEU A 325 31.56 -7.03 4.86
C LEU A 325 31.03 -7.29 3.45
N LYS A 326 31.56 -6.53 2.47
CA LYS A 326 31.26 -6.67 1.04
C LYS A 326 31.93 -7.87 0.38
N HIS A 327 32.97 -8.43 1.00
CA HIS A 327 33.75 -9.51 0.39
C HIS A 327 32.89 -10.78 0.15
N ILE A 328 33.10 -11.42 -1.01
CA ILE A 328 32.28 -12.55 -1.48
C ILE A 328 32.38 -13.78 -0.56
N SER A 329 33.53 -13.99 0.09
CA SER A 329 33.69 -15.07 1.09
C SER A 329 32.73 -14.96 2.27
N VAL A 330 32.18 -13.77 2.52
CA VAL A 330 31.19 -13.51 3.57
C VAL A 330 29.78 -13.55 2.98
N LEU A 331 29.55 -12.79 1.90
CA LEU A 331 28.22 -12.65 1.31
C LEU A 331 27.69 -13.97 0.74
N GLN A 332 28.44 -14.68 -0.10
CA GLN A 332 27.91 -15.85 -0.82
C GLN A 332 27.53 -17.03 0.10
N PRO A 333 28.32 -17.38 1.15
CA PRO A 333 27.88 -18.37 2.13
C PRO A 333 26.65 -17.91 2.94
N SER A 334 26.54 -16.62 3.24
CA SER A 334 25.38 -16.06 3.97
C SER A 334 24.08 -16.09 3.14
N LEU A 335 24.16 -15.84 1.83
CA LEU A 335 23.03 -15.98 0.91
C LEU A 335 22.63 -17.45 0.76
N SER A 336 23.62 -18.34 0.65
CA SER A 336 23.38 -19.78 0.49
C SER A 336 22.70 -20.39 1.72
N ILE A 337 23.15 -20.05 2.93
CA ILE A 337 22.54 -20.57 4.16
C ILE A 337 21.12 -20.02 4.38
N LEU A 338 20.87 -18.78 3.97
CA LEU A 338 19.53 -18.19 4.03
C LEU A 338 18.54 -19.04 3.23
N LEU A 339 18.91 -19.41 2.01
CA LEU A 339 18.04 -20.22 1.14
C LEU A 339 17.84 -21.64 1.67
N ILE A 340 18.85 -22.22 2.34
CA ILE A 340 18.77 -23.56 2.94
C ILE A 340 17.94 -23.56 4.24
N SER A 341 18.08 -22.53 5.08
CA SER A 341 17.55 -22.49 6.46
C SER A 341 16.56 -21.34 6.71
N LYS A 342 15.85 -20.88 5.68
CA LYS A 342 14.99 -19.68 5.71
C LYS A 342 14.02 -19.64 6.88
N ASP A 343 13.27 -20.72 7.14
CA ASP A 343 12.20 -20.73 8.15
C ASP A 343 12.78 -20.56 9.56
N LYS A 344 13.90 -21.22 9.83
CA LYS A 344 14.60 -21.18 11.11
C LYS A 344 15.26 -19.83 11.38
N ILE A 345 15.75 -19.17 10.32
CA ILE A 345 16.35 -17.83 10.39
C ILE A 345 15.26 -16.79 10.68
N PHE A 346 14.15 -16.81 9.93
CA PHE A 346 13.08 -15.83 10.12
C PHE A 346 12.37 -15.99 11.47
N GLU A 347 12.16 -17.21 11.95
CA GLU A 347 11.63 -17.45 13.30
C GLU A 347 12.53 -16.83 14.39
N GLU A 348 13.85 -16.91 14.22
CA GLU A 348 14.80 -16.32 15.16
C GLU A 348 14.82 -14.79 15.09
N ILE A 349 14.66 -14.20 13.90
CA ILE A 349 14.54 -12.75 13.72
C ILE A 349 13.26 -12.24 14.42
N SER A 350 12.13 -12.93 14.27
CA SER A 350 10.88 -12.56 14.94
C SER A 350 10.99 -12.68 16.47
N LYS A 351 11.66 -13.72 16.99
CA LYS A 351 11.95 -13.84 18.44
C LYS A 351 12.84 -12.71 18.95
N LEU A 352 13.83 -12.30 18.16
CA LEU A 352 14.71 -11.19 18.50
C LEU A 352 13.93 -9.87 18.59
N GLU A 353 13.05 -9.62 17.62
CA GLU A 353 12.17 -8.46 17.56
C GLU A 353 11.25 -8.37 18.78
N GLN A 354 10.55 -9.46 19.12
CA GLN A 354 9.71 -9.54 20.32
C GLN A 354 10.47 -9.30 21.63
N SER A 355 11.76 -9.65 21.66
CA SER A 355 12.60 -9.49 22.86
C SER A 355 13.16 -8.07 23.05
N GLU A 356 13.34 -7.32 21.96
CA GLU A 356 13.92 -5.96 22.00
C GLU A 356 12.84 -4.87 22.03
N VAL A 357 11.64 -5.13 21.49
CA VAL A 357 10.50 -4.20 21.48
C VAL A 357 9.65 -4.43 22.73
N SER A 358 10.06 -3.84 23.86
CA SER A 358 9.33 -3.97 25.14
C SER A 358 8.53 -2.74 25.56
N ASN A 359 8.48 -1.68 24.75
CA ASN A 359 7.53 -0.55 24.78
C ASN A 359 7.86 0.34 23.56
N VAL A 360 6.86 0.88 22.86
CA VAL A 360 6.92 1.88 21.75
C VAL A 360 6.64 1.35 20.31
N ASP A 361 5.57 1.92 19.75
CA ASP A 361 5.09 2.11 18.36
C ASP A 361 5.24 1.06 17.25
N ASN A 362 4.07 0.68 16.70
CA ASN A 362 3.84 -0.11 15.47
C ASN A 362 4.40 0.53 14.17
N SER A 363 5.23 1.57 14.27
CA SER A 363 5.71 2.36 13.12
C SER A 363 7.14 1.99 12.67
N THR A 364 7.78 1.04 13.36
CA THR A 364 9.18 0.66 13.16
C THR A 364 9.33 -0.42 12.07
N ILE A 365 10.31 -0.27 11.18
CA ILE A 365 10.58 -1.23 10.09
C ILE A 365 11.04 -2.58 10.67
N PRO A 366 10.45 -3.72 10.26
CA PRO A 366 10.85 -5.03 10.76
C PRO A 366 12.32 -5.35 10.55
N TYR A 367 12.91 -6.17 11.43
CA TYR A 367 14.34 -6.54 11.33
C TYR A 367 14.71 -7.27 10.03
N CYS A 368 13.78 -8.03 9.43
CA CYS A 368 13.98 -8.59 8.10
C CYS A 368 14.04 -7.50 7.00
N GLY A 369 13.36 -6.36 7.20
CA GLY A 369 13.46 -5.18 6.34
C GLY A 369 14.85 -4.56 6.40
N TRP A 370 15.42 -4.36 7.60
CA TRP A 370 16.80 -3.89 7.74
C TRP A 370 17.82 -4.83 7.07
N ALA A 371 17.63 -6.14 7.22
CA ALA A 371 18.45 -7.13 6.51
C ALA A 371 18.36 -6.96 4.99
N LEU A 372 17.16 -6.72 4.44
CA LEU A 372 16.97 -6.45 3.01
C LEU A 372 17.78 -5.25 2.54
N GLY A 373 17.61 -4.09 3.17
CA GLY A 373 18.30 -2.85 2.78
C GLY A 373 19.82 -2.95 2.91
N ASN A 374 20.31 -3.57 4.00
CA ASN A 374 21.73 -3.78 4.20
C ASN A 374 22.33 -4.74 3.18
N LEU A 375 21.62 -5.82 2.81
CA LEU A 375 22.09 -6.77 1.80
C LEU A 375 22.24 -6.09 0.42
N ILE A 376 21.28 -5.27 0.02
CA ILE A 376 21.31 -4.53 -1.26
C ILE A 376 22.48 -3.56 -1.28
N THR A 377 22.68 -2.82 -0.19
CA THR A 377 23.79 -1.86 -0.05
C THR A 377 25.15 -2.57 -0.05
N LEU A 378 25.23 -3.75 0.56
CA LEU A 378 26.46 -4.56 0.57
C LEU A 378 26.72 -5.24 -0.77
N ALA A 379 25.69 -5.64 -1.52
CA ALA A 379 25.85 -6.31 -2.82
C ALA A 379 26.19 -5.35 -3.98
N THR A 380 26.05 -4.04 -3.75
CA THR A 380 26.20 -3.00 -4.78
C THR A 380 27.28 -1.98 -4.44
N GLU A 381 27.85 -1.40 -5.48
CA GLU A 381 28.68 -0.20 -5.40
C GLU A 381 27.99 0.87 -6.23
N HIS A 382 27.68 2.00 -5.58
CA HIS A 382 26.94 3.09 -6.17
C HIS A 382 27.74 4.38 -6.00
N ASP A 383 27.90 5.12 -7.09
CA ASP A 383 28.51 6.44 -7.10
C ASP A 383 27.40 7.50 -7.26
N ASP A 384 27.23 8.32 -6.22
CA ASP A 384 26.20 9.36 -6.15
C ASP A 384 26.40 10.46 -7.21
N LEU A 385 27.62 10.65 -7.72
CA LEU A 385 27.94 11.72 -8.69
C LEU A 385 27.62 11.32 -10.13
N SER A 386 27.81 10.06 -10.49
CA SER A 386 27.64 9.57 -11.86
C SER A 386 26.30 8.87 -12.12
N ASN A 387 25.45 8.68 -11.09
CA ASN A 387 24.25 7.84 -11.16
C ASN A 387 24.51 6.43 -11.74
N SER A 388 25.76 5.98 -11.65
CA SER A 388 26.21 4.69 -12.15
C SER A 388 26.53 3.74 -10.99
N GLY A 389 26.39 2.44 -11.23
CA GLY A 389 26.66 1.44 -10.22
C GLY A 389 26.98 0.06 -10.78
N CYS A 390 27.52 -0.80 -9.93
CA CYS A 390 27.83 -2.18 -10.25
C CYS A 390 27.53 -3.13 -9.10
N PHE A 391 27.32 -4.39 -9.45
CA PHE A 391 27.41 -5.48 -8.49
C PHE A 391 28.88 -5.73 -8.17
N ILE A 392 29.15 -6.20 -6.96
CA ILE A 392 30.49 -6.60 -6.56
C ILE A 392 31.04 -7.67 -7.51
N GLN A 393 32.32 -7.52 -7.86
CA GLN A 393 33.00 -8.40 -8.80
C GLN A 393 33.03 -9.86 -8.31
N GLY A 394 32.30 -10.76 -8.98
CA GLY A 394 32.24 -12.19 -8.66
C GLY A 394 31.01 -12.61 -7.84
N LEU A 395 30.08 -11.69 -7.57
CA LEU A 395 28.80 -12.01 -6.92
C LEU A 395 27.93 -12.87 -7.84
N ASP A 396 27.47 -14.00 -7.32
CA ASP A 396 26.44 -14.81 -7.98
C ASP A 396 25.09 -14.07 -7.94
N CYS A 397 24.73 -13.46 -9.07
CA CYS A 397 23.49 -12.67 -9.19
C CYS A 397 22.23 -13.54 -9.08
N CYS A 398 22.30 -14.85 -9.41
CA CYS A 398 21.19 -15.77 -9.20
C CYS A 398 20.92 -15.96 -7.71
N LEU A 399 21.97 -16.25 -6.93
CA LEU A 399 21.87 -16.38 -5.47
C LEU A 399 21.42 -15.07 -4.80
N TYR A 400 21.88 -13.93 -5.29
CA TYR A 400 21.42 -12.62 -4.83
C TYR A 400 19.91 -12.42 -5.07
N VAL A 401 19.42 -12.66 -6.30
CA VAL A 401 18.00 -12.49 -6.64
C VAL A 401 17.12 -13.45 -5.83
N ASP A 402 17.50 -14.73 -5.73
CA ASP A 402 16.76 -15.72 -4.94
C ASP A 402 16.69 -15.33 -3.45
N ALA A 403 17.80 -14.86 -2.87
CA ALA A 403 17.85 -14.41 -1.48
C ALA A 403 16.96 -13.18 -1.24
N ILE A 404 17.04 -12.16 -2.12
CA ILE A 404 16.22 -10.96 -2.01
C ILE A 404 14.73 -11.29 -2.12
N ASN A 405 14.36 -12.16 -3.07
CA ASN A 405 12.98 -12.66 -3.20
C ASN A 405 12.50 -13.33 -1.91
N CYS A 406 13.34 -14.17 -1.31
CA CYS A 406 13.03 -14.86 -0.06
C CYS A 406 12.82 -13.88 1.12
N ILE A 407 13.67 -12.87 1.26
CA ILE A 407 13.55 -11.87 2.34
C ILE A 407 12.31 -11.01 2.13
N SER A 408 12.09 -10.57 0.89
CA SER A 408 10.99 -9.68 0.54
C SER A 408 9.63 -10.33 0.74
N GLN A 409 9.51 -11.63 0.40
CA GLN A 409 8.29 -12.40 0.66
C GLN A 409 7.98 -12.45 2.16
N ASN A 410 8.98 -12.68 3.01
CA ASN A 410 8.77 -12.72 4.46
C ASN A 410 8.45 -11.32 5.03
N LEU A 411 9.10 -10.27 4.53
CA LEU A 411 8.81 -8.89 4.94
C LEU A 411 7.36 -8.48 4.63
N LEU A 412 6.85 -8.83 3.45
CA LEU A 412 5.45 -8.57 3.10
C LEU A 412 4.48 -9.33 4.00
N LYS A 413 4.80 -10.59 4.35
CA LYS A 413 4.02 -11.36 5.31
C LYS A 413 3.96 -10.66 6.68
N CYS A 414 5.08 -10.12 7.17
CA CYS A 414 5.11 -9.32 8.40
C CYS A 414 4.23 -8.06 8.29
N PHE A 415 4.23 -7.37 7.14
CA PHE A 415 3.34 -6.22 6.93
C PHE A 415 1.86 -6.61 6.91
N GLU A 416 1.51 -7.73 6.31
CA GLU A 416 0.13 -8.23 6.29
C GLU A 416 -0.38 -8.64 7.69
N GLU A 417 0.47 -9.32 8.47
CA GLU A 417 0.17 -9.68 9.87
C GLU A 417 0.00 -8.43 10.75
N SER A 418 0.82 -7.39 10.55
CA SER A 418 0.70 -6.13 11.30
C SER A 418 -0.58 -5.33 10.96
N LYS A 419 -1.05 -5.38 9.70
CA LYS A 419 -2.30 -4.73 9.27
C LYS A 419 -3.54 -5.39 9.87
N GLY A 420 -3.49 -6.70 10.14
CA GLY A 420 -4.56 -7.42 10.84
C GLY A 420 -4.82 -6.94 12.27
N MET A 421 -3.85 -6.25 12.91
CA MET A 421 -3.95 -5.75 14.28
C MET A 421 -4.29 -4.26 14.36
N LEU A 422 -4.18 -3.52 13.24
CA LEU A 422 -4.46 -2.07 13.16
C LEU A 422 -5.97 -1.74 13.11
N HIS A 423 -6.81 -2.73 12.77
CA HIS A 423 -8.26 -2.53 12.59
C HIS A 423 -9.03 -2.21 13.89
N CYS A 424 -8.36 -2.24 15.05
CA CYS A 424 -8.92 -1.85 16.35
C CYS A 424 -8.55 -0.43 16.79
N ILE A 425 -7.71 0.31 16.04
CA ILE A 425 -7.16 1.60 16.48
C ILE A 425 -7.66 2.79 15.64
N ASP A 426 -8.13 2.56 14.41
CA ASP A 426 -8.66 3.65 13.55
C ASP A 426 -10.02 4.23 14.02
N ASP A 427 -10.72 3.58 14.97
CA ASP A 427 -11.98 4.09 15.56
C ASP A 427 -11.77 5.12 16.69
N ARG A 428 -10.54 5.57 16.97
CA ARG A 428 -10.26 6.61 17.99
C ARG A 428 -9.60 7.88 17.47
N ALA A 429 -9.31 7.99 16.18
CA ALA A 429 -8.59 9.16 15.63
C ALA A 429 -9.49 10.27 15.06
N THR A 430 -10.82 10.23 15.27
CA THR A 430 -11.74 11.29 14.81
C THR A 430 -12.39 12.12 15.91
N ASN A 431 -11.98 11.96 17.18
CA ASN A 431 -12.36 12.89 18.25
C ASN A 431 -11.16 13.14 19.16
N ASN A 432 -10.46 14.26 18.97
CA ASN A 432 -9.94 15.13 20.04
C ASN A 432 -9.09 16.25 19.43
N THR A 433 -9.71 17.42 19.29
CA THR A 433 -9.01 18.71 19.25
C THR A 433 -8.50 19.05 20.66
N SER A 434 -7.19 18.93 20.87
CA SER A 434 -6.49 19.74 21.89
C SER A 434 -5.01 19.85 21.52
N ILE A 435 -4.60 21.09 21.28
CA ILE A 435 -3.22 21.54 21.12
C ILE A 435 -2.44 21.19 22.41
N THR A 436 -1.38 20.38 22.30
CA THR A 436 -0.06 20.54 22.97
C THR A 436 0.89 19.38 22.64
N GLU A 437 2.14 19.74 22.32
CA GLU A 437 3.39 18.95 22.25
C GLU A 437 3.65 18.05 21.02
N GLU A 438 4.30 18.66 20.01
CA GLU A 438 5.05 18.00 18.94
C GLU A 438 6.40 17.48 19.46
N ALA A 439 6.62 16.17 19.46
CA ALA A 439 7.96 15.57 19.52
C ALA A 439 8.08 14.18 18.87
N ASP A 440 7.04 13.35 18.89
CA ASP A 440 7.20 11.91 18.58
C ASP A 440 6.83 11.48 17.14
N THR A 441 6.06 12.27 16.37
CA THR A 441 5.64 11.89 15.00
C THR A 441 6.72 12.06 13.92
N ASN A 442 7.77 12.84 14.20
CA ASN A 442 8.81 13.15 13.21
C ASN A 442 9.85 12.02 13.00
N ASP A 443 10.05 11.15 14.00
CA ASP A 443 11.12 10.14 13.96
C ASP A 443 10.77 8.90 13.11
N SER A 444 9.50 8.51 13.08
CA SER A 444 9.01 7.39 12.24
C SER A 444 9.13 7.71 10.75
N CYS A 445 8.73 8.92 10.36
CA CYS A 445 8.84 9.38 8.96
C CYS A 445 10.30 9.43 8.51
N ARG A 446 11.19 9.94 9.38
CA ARG A 446 12.64 9.98 9.15
C ARG A 446 13.26 8.59 9.03
N THR A 447 12.80 7.63 9.83
CA THR A 447 13.31 6.24 9.77
C THR A 447 12.93 5.57 8.45
N LYS A 448 11.71 5.80 7.96
CA LYS A 448 11.24 5.31 6.67
C LYS A 448 12.01 5.92 5.51
N THR A 449 12.20 7.24 5.48
CA THR A 449 12.97 7.90 4.42
C THR A 449 14.42 7.40 4.37
N LEU A 450 15.08 7.29 5.52
CA LEU A 450 16.44 6.76 5.61
C LEU A 450 16.56 5.28 5.20
N PHE A 451 15.51 4.47 5.39
CA PHE A 451 15.47 3.09 4.89
C PHE A 451 15.35 3.04 3.37
N MET A 452 14.55 3.93 2.78
CA MET A 452 14.43 4.03 1.33
C MET A 452 15.76 4.37 0.66
N ASP A 453 16.65 5.12 1.32
CA ASP A 453 18.01 5.35 0.84
C ASP A 453 18.80 4.05 0.62
N LEU A 454 18.60 3.04 1.49
CA LEU A 454 19.29 1.74 1.36
C LEU A 454 18.79 0.93 0.15
N LEU A 455 17.59 1.24 -0.35
CA LEU A 455 16.99 0.61 -1.53
C LEU A 455 17.25 1.41 -2.81
N LYS A 456 18.00 2.52 -2.75
CA LYS A 456 18.32 3.40 -3.89
C LYS A 456 18.86 2.67 -5.12
N PRO A 457 19.77 1.68 -5.00
CA PRO A 457 20.28 0.94 -6.15
C PRO A 457 19.20 0.25 -6.98
N ILE A 458 18.07 -0.17 -6.37
CA ILE A 458 17.04 -0.97 -7.03
C ILE A 458 16.24 -0.19 -8.06
N TYR A 459 15.93 1.08 -7.79
CA TYR A 459 15.16 1.91 -8.71
C TYR A 459 16.04 2.71 -9.69
N GLN A 460 17.32 2.34 -9.82
CA GLN A 460 18.22 2.87 -10.83
C GLN A 460 18.28 1.94 -12.05
N GLN A 461 18.29 2.53 -13.25
CA GLN A 461 18.24 1.76 -14.50
C GLN A 461 19.40 0.78 -14.69
N TRP A 462 20.59 1.08 -14.15
CA TRP A 462 21.76 0.20 -14.30
C TRP A 462 21.53 -1.17 -13.66
N HIS A 463 20.80 -1.24 -12.53
CA HIS A 463 20.58 -2.48 -11.79
C HIS A 463 19.70 -3.43 -12.59
N LEU A 464 18.57 -2.93 -13.11
CA LEU A 464 17.69 -3.71 -14.01
C LEU A 464 18.42 -4.13 -15.29
N ARG A 465 19.14 -3.20 -15.95
CA ARG A 465 19.84 -3.51 -17.21
C ARG A 465 20.87 -4.63 -17.04
N LYS A 466 21.67 -4.61 -15.97
CA LYS A 466 22.66 -5.67 -15.71
C LYS A 466 22.01 -7.03 -15.45
N LEU A 467 20.93 -7.08 -14.67
CA LEU A 467 20.18 -8.32 -14.46
C LEU A 467 19.57 -8.86 -15.77
N LEU A 468 19.03 -7.98 -16.61
CA LEU A 468 18.47 -8.37 -17.92
C LEU A 468 19.53 -8.89 -18.90
N ILE A 469 20.72 -8.29 -18.92
CA ILE A 469 21.85 -8.78 -19.73
C ILE A 469 22.23 -10.21 -19.28
N LEU A 470 22.42 -10.40 -17.97
CA LEU A 470 22.75 -11.72 -17.40
C LEU A 470 21.68 -12.79 -17.69
N ALA A 471 20.40 -12.40 -17.73
CA ALA A 471 19.31 -13.32 -18.08
C ALA A 471 19.19 -13.62 -19.57
N LYS A 472 19.73 -12.76 -20.46
CA LYS A 472 19.71 -12.95 -21.92
C LYS A 472 20.91 -13.74 -22.43
N GLU A 473 22.05 -13.66 -21.74
CA GLU A 473 23.29 -14.26 -22.21
C GLU A 473 23.36 -15.79 -21.97
N ASP A 474 22.50 -16.38 -21.11
CA ASP A 474 22.55 -17.82 -20.74
C ASP A 474 23.98 -18.29 -20.36
N VAL A 475 24.85 -17.35 -19.98
CA VAL A 475 26.26 -17.61 -19.66
C VAL A 475 26.31 -18.21 -18.26
N PRO A 476 26.73 -19.48 -18.09
CA PRO A 476 27.14 -19.94 -16.78
C PRO A 476 28.28 -19.03 -16.31
N CYS A 477 28.22 -18.48 -15.10
CA CYS A 477 29.30 -17.64 -14.56
C CYS A 477 30.63 -18.42 -14.56
N ASP A 478 31.44 -18.21 -15.59
CA ASP A 478 32.78 -18.76 -15.71
C ASP A 478 33.77 -17.93 -14.89
N ARG A 479 34.60 -18.65 -14.12
CA ARG A 479 36.01 -18.28 -13.99
C ARG A 479 36.83 -19.49 -14.38
N GLU A 480 37.66 -19.29 -15.39
CA GLU A 480 38.86 -20.08 -15.62
C GLU A 480 39.72 -20.05 -14.35
N THR A 481 39.96 -21.23 -13.78
CA THR A 481 41.27 -21.60 -13.23
C THR A 481 41.38 -23.12 -13.32
N ASN A 482 42.28 -23.59 -14.19
CA ASN A 482 42.69 -24.97 -14.30
C ASN A 482 43.26 -25.48 -12.97
N HIS A 483 42.63 -26.48 -12.34
CA HIS A 483 43.23 -27.77 -11.95
C HIS A 483 42.27 -28.62 -11.07
N ASP A 484 42.09 -29.87 -11.52
CA ASP A 484 41.79 -31.14 -10.82
C ASP A 484 40.51 -31.34 -9.97
N LEU A 485 39.54 -31.97 -10.65
CA LEU A 485 38.80 -33.22 -10.35
C LEU A 485 38.25 -33.53 -8.93
N ASP A 486 36.95 -33.81 -8.97
CA ASP A 486 36.11 -34.63 -8.07
C ASP A 486 35.66 -34.06 -6.72
N GLN A 487 34.45 -33.45 -6.70
CA GLN A 487 33.24 -34.02 -6.06
C GLN A 487 32.08 -33.00 -5.93
N ARG A 488 30.85 -33.46 -6.24
CA ARG A 488 29.52 -32.82 -6.14
C ARG A 488 29.19 -31.71 -7.16
N GLN A 489 28.68 -32.16 -8.31
CA GLN A 489 27.90 -31.32 -9.25
C GLN A 489 26.66 -30.72 -8.57
N VAL A 490 26.78 -29.51 -8.01
CA VAL A 490 25.65 -28.61 -7.81
C VAL A 490 25.42 -27.93 -9.16
N LYS A 491 24.40 -28.36 -9.92
CA LYS A 491 23.98 -27.67 -11.15
C LYS A 491 23.69 -26.20 -10.81
N ARG A 492 24.58 -25.29 -11.25
CA ARG A 492 24.34 -23.84 -11.13
C ARG A 492 23.16 -23.46 -12.02
N ARG A 493 22.13 -22.86 -11.42
CA ARG A 493 20.90 -22.39 -12.08
C ARG A 493 21.21 -21.06 -12.79
N SER A 494 20.83 -20.91 -14.06
CA SER A 494 20.91 -19.62 -14.78
C SER A 494 19.78 -18.67 -14.34
N LEU A 495 20.07 -17.37 -14.33
CA LEU A 495 19.10 -16.32 -13.98
C LEU A 495 18.05 -16.22 -15.08
N LYS A 496 16.77 -16.41 -14.75
CA LYS A 496 15.68 -16.29 -15.73
C LYS A 496 15.00 -14.94 -15.61
N LEU A 497 14.37 -14.49 -16.70
CA LEU A 497 13.51 -13.30 -16.70
C LEU A 497 12.41 -13.40 -15.63
N THR A 498 11.87 -14.60 -15.39
CA THR A 498 10.87 -14.84 -14.33
C THR A 498 11.39 -14.52 -12.92
N ASP A 499 12.67 -14.75 -12.65
CA ASP A 499 13.29 -14.47 -11.35
C ASP A 499 13.42 -12.96 -11.12
N ILE A 500 13.74 -12.21 -12.18
CA ILE A 500 13.78 -10.74 -12.20
C ILE A 500 12.37 -10.15 -12.06
N ILE A 501 11.37 -10.75 -12.69
CA ILE A 501 9.98 -10.32 -12.55
C ILE A 501 9.49 -10.49 -11.11
N CYS A 502 9.76 -11.65 -10.49
CA CYS A 502 9.47 -11.87 -9.07
C CYS A 502 10.17 -10.84 -8.16
N PHE A 503 11.42 -10.50 -8.47
CA PHE A 503 12.17 -9.46 -7.75
C PHE A 503 11.48 -8.11 -7.78
N TYR A 504 11.15 -7.60 -8.96
CA TYR A 504 10.53 -6.28 -9.07
C TYR A 504 9.07 -6.27 -8.64
N TYR A 505 8.35 -7.40 -8.72
CA TYR A 505 7.05 -7.57 -8.08
C TYR A 505 7.12 -7.33 -6.57
N TYR A 506 8.06 -7.99 -5.88
CA TYR A 506 8.19 -7.82 -4.44
C TYR A 506 8.63 -6.41 -4.06
N MET A 507 9.58 -5.82 -4.81
CA MET A 507 10.03 -4.45 -4.56
C MET A 507 8.91 -3.43 -4.73
N LEU A 508 8.08 -3.57 -5.77
CA LEU A 508 6.91 -2.74 -5.99
C LEU A 508 5.94 -2.80 -4.81
N ARG A 509 5.64 -4.00 -4.30
CA ARG A 509 4.76 -4.23 -3.14
C ARG A 509 5.33 -3.63 -1.85
N ILE A 510 6.65 -3.73 -1.64
CA ILE A 510 7.34 -3.16 -0.47
C ILE A 510 7.29 -1.63 -0.52
N PHE A 511 7.63 -1.01 -1.65
CA PHE A 511 7.59 0.45 -1.80
C PHE A 511 6.18 1.00 -1.61
N SER A 512 5.16 0.31 -2.13
CA SER A 512 3.76 0.68 -1.91
C SER A 512 3.32 0.58 -0.44
N SER A 513 3.98 -0.25 0.37
CA SER A 513 3.65 -0.41 1.80
C SER A 513 4.40 0.58 2.69
N LEU A 514 5.61 0.99 2.29
CA LEU A 514 6.50 1.82 3.10
C LEU A 514 6.39 3.34 2.82
N ASN A 515 5.99 3.73 1.62
CA ASN A 515 5.98 5.13 1.18
C ASN A 515 4.55 5.62 0.93
N PRO A 516 3.84 6.18 1.94
CA PRO A 516 2.47 6.66 1.75
C PRO A 516 2.36 7.93 0.90
N SER A 517 3.44 8.72 0.77
CA SER A 517 3.40 10.00 0.04
C SER A 517 3.79 9.89 -1.43
N ILE A 518 4.86 9.15 -1.76
CA ILE A 518 5.35 8.97 -3.14
C ILE A 518 4.93 7.60 -3.71
N GLY A 519 4.62 6.63 -2.86
CA GLY A 519 4.21 5.29 -3.29
C GLY A 519 5.31 4.52 -4.02
N PRO A 520 4.93 3.58 -4.91
CA PRO A 520 5.87 2.79 -5.72
C PRO A 520 6.46 3.55 -6.94
N LEU A 521 6.25 4.87 -7.04
CA LEU A 521 6.59 5.68 -8.20
C LEU A 521 8.05 5.56 -8.69
N PRO A 522 9.09 5.51 -7.84
CA PRO A 522 10.48 5.37 -8.31
C PRO A 522 10.72 4.07 -9.09
N ILE A 523 10.15 2.97 -8.62
CA ILE A 523 10.23 1.66 -9.27
C ILE A 523 9.42 1.67 -10.56
N LEU A 524 8.20 2.22 -10.52
CA LEU A 524 7.34 2.31 -11.72
C LEU A 524 8.00 3.13 -12.82
N ASN A 525 8.54 4.31 -12.51
CA ASN A 525 9.27 5.12 -13.48
C ASN A 525 10.44 4.34 -14.09
N MET A 526 11.26 3.70 -13.26
CA MET A 526 12.40 2.92 -13.75
C MET A 526 11.95 1.78 -14.68
N LEU A 527 10.93 1.02 -14.30
CA LEU A 527 10.43 -0.12 -15.08
C LEU A 527 9.72 0.31 -16.37
N SER A 528 8.89 1.35 -16.33
CA SER A 528 8.13 1.84 -17.49
C SER A 528 9.01 2.42 -18.59
N PHE A 529 10.13 3.07 -18.21
CA PHE A 529 11.04 3.71 -19.17
C PHE A 529 12.31 2.88 -19.46
N THR A 530 12.39 1.64 -19.00
CA THR A 530 13.48 0.73 -19.41
C THR A 530 13.13 0.10 -20.77
N PRO A 531 13.91 0.34 -21.84
CA PRO A 531 13.58 -0.12 -23.18
C PRO A 531 13.41 -1.64 -23.25
N GLY A 532 12.34 -2.10 -23.90
CA GLY A 532 12.06 -3.51 -24.17
C GLY A 532 11.53 -4.32 -22.98
N PHE A 533 11.71 -3.87 -21.72
CA PHE A 533 11.29 -4.67 -20.55
C PHE A 533 9.79 -4.94 -20.50
N LEU A 534 8.97 -3.90 -20.73
CA LEU A 534 7.50 -4.04 -20.73
C LEU A 534 7.00 -4.95 -21.86
N VAL A 535 7.66 -4.91 -23.02
CA VAL A 535 7.33 -5.75 -24.19
C VAL A 535 7.75 -7.20 -23.94
N ASP A 536 8.95 -7.42 -23.40
CA ASP A 536 9.46 -8.76 -23.01
C ASP A 536 8.56 -9.40 -21.92
N LEU A 537 8.10 -8.58 -20.95
CA LEU A 537 7.16 -8.99 -19.91
C LEU A 537 5.81 -9.39 -20.51
N TRP A 538 5.23 -8.58 -21.39
CA TRP A 538 4.00 -8.92 -22.08
C TRP A 538 4.17 -10.17 -22.94
N GLY A 539 5.27 -10.33 -23.69
CA GLY A 539 5.51 -11.52 -24.51
C GLY A 539 5.54 -12.81 -23.69
N THR A 540 6.16 -12.79 -22.50
CA THR A 540 6.17 -13.94 -21.57
C THR A 540 4.78 -14.22 -21.00
N LEU A 541 4.04 -13.15 -20.67
CA LEU A 541 2.67 -13.24 -20.18
C LEU A 541 1.70 -13.75 -21.27
N GLU A 542 1.85 -13.28 -22.50
CA GLU A 542 1.05 -13.69 -23.67
C GLU A 542 1.24 -15.18 -23.96
N ILE A 543 2.48 -15.69 -23.95
CA ILE A 543 2.75 -17.14 -24.10
C ILE A 543 2.08 -17.95 -22.98
N SER A 544 2.10 -17.43 -21.75
CA SER A 544 1.50 -18.10 -20.59
C SER A 544 -0.03 -18.09 -20.61
N ILE A 545 -0.65 -17.03 -21.15
CA ILE A 545 -2.10 -16.85 -21.21
C ILE A 545 -2.71 -17.54 -22.44
N PHE A 546 -2.05 -17.46 -23.60
CA PHE A 546 -2.62 -17.90 -24.90
C PHE A 546 -1.98 -19.19 -25.48
N GLY A 547 -0.88 -19.68 -24.90
CA GLY A 547 -0.17 -20.88 -25.38
C GLY A 547 0.74 -20.64 -26.60
N GLN A 548 1.62 -21.61 -26.93
CA GLN A 548 2.55 -21.48 -28.06
C GLN A 548 1.82 -21.44 -29.42
N THR A 549 1.90 -20.31 -30.12
CA THR A 549 1.80 -20.29 -31.58
C THR A 549 3.05 -20.95 -32.16
N GLY A 550 2.88 -22.02 -32.94
CA GLY A 550 3.96 -22.89 -33.41
C GLY A 550 5.14 -22.18 -34.08
N GLN A 551 6.33 -22.63 -33.67
CA GLN A 551 7.65 -22.66 -34.33
C GLN A 551 8.00 -21.61 -35.41
N LYS A 552 9.10 -20.89 -35.08
CA LYS A 552 10.02 -20.24 -36.01
C LYS A 552 10.32 -21.13 -37.23
N SER A 553 10.13 -20.55 -38.41
CA SER A 553 10.76 -20.98 -39.66
C SER A 553 12.29 -21.05 -39.47
N GLN A 554 12.82 -22.27 -39.43
CA GLN A 554 14.22 -22.52 -39.79
C GLN A 554 14.31 -22.53 -41.32
N GLU A 555 15.12 -21.65 -41.87
CA GLU A 555 15.74 -21.89 -43.18
C GLU A 555 16.58 -23.16 -43.12
N PRO A 556 16.52 -24.02 -44.15
CA PRO A 556 17.62 -24.93 -44.43
C PRO A 556 18.22 -24.58 -45.80
N GLU A 557 19.50 -24.22 -45.80
CA GLU A 557 20.32 -24.27 -47.02
C GLU A 557 20.48 -25.74 -47.47
N HIS A 558 20.01 -26.00 -48.70
CA HIS A 558 20.41 -27.01 -49.67
C HIS A 558 20.89 -28.40 -49.21
N VAL A 559 20.17 -29.46 -49.63
CA VAL A 559 20.70 -30.54 -50.53
C VAL A 559 19.55 -31.17 -51.35
N LYS A 560 19.90 -31.48 -52.60
CA LYS A 560 19.22 -32.10 -53.74
C LYS A 560 18.34 -33.36 -53.51
N GLN A 561 17.36 -33.47 -54.44
CA GLN A 561 17.03 -34.63 -55.31
C GLN A 561 15.90 -35.63 -54.94
N LEU A 562 15.00 -35.78 -55.95
CA LEU A 562 14.23 -36.96 -56.42
C LEU A 562 13.09 -37.48 -55.51
N ALA A 563 11.82 -37.22 -55.84
CA ALA A 563 10.96 -37.97 -56.78
C ALA A 563 10.65 -39.41 -56.32
N GLY A 564 9.38 -39.74 -56.09
CA GLY A 564 8.94 -41.13 -55.95
C GLY A 564 7.64 -41.32 -55.18
N SER A 565 6.65 -41.86 -55.88
CA SER A 565 5.26 -42.08 -55.51
C SER A 565 4.98 -43.34 -54.65
N SER A 566 3.81 -43.28 -53.98
CA SER A 566 2.77 -44.33 -53.89
C SER A 566 2.93 -45.61 -53.04
N SER A 567 1.96 -45.74 -52.11
CA SER A 567 0.99 -46.86 -51.95
C SER A 567 1.34 -48.19 -51.25
N GLY A 568 0.39 -48.64 -50.42
CA GLY A 568 0.14 -50.03 -49.97
C GLY A 568 0.04 -50.16 -48.44
N GLU A 569 -1.14 -50.03 -47.81
CA GLU A 569 -2.07 -51.13 -47.42
C GLU A 569 -1.46 -52.14 -46.40
N GLN A 570 -2.06 -52.56 -45.27
CA GLN A 570 -3.48 -52.80 -44.96
C GLN A 570 -3.68 -53.22 -43.46
N ILE A 571 -4.92 -53.04 -42.95
CA ILE A 571 -5.67 -53.80 -41.89
C ILE A 571 -5.23 -53.61 -40.41
N SER A 572 -5.95 -52.98 -39.45
CA SER A 572 -7.37 -52.86 -39.03
C SER A 572 -7.88 -53.89 -37.99
N SER A 573 -8.19 -53.43 -36.77
CA SER A 573 -9.39 -53.83 -35.99
C SER A 573 -9.69 -52.78 -34.88
N THR A 574 -10.69 -51.88 -35.04
CA THR A 574 -12.07 -51.87 -34.45
C THR A 574 -12.12 -52.13 -32.93
N ARG A 575 -12.70 -51.35 -32.00
CA ARG A 575 -13.78 -50.32 -31.89
C ARG A 575 -13.42 -49.45 -30.65
N GLN A 576 -13.71 -48.14 -30.57
CA GLN A 576 -15.02 -47.55 -30.27
C GLN A 576 -14.93 -46.03 -30.55
N ARG A 577 -15.93 -45.47 -31.26
CA ARG A 577 -15.98 -44.07 -31.71
C ARG A 577 -17.39 -43.51 -31.48
N ARG A 578 -17.46 -42.29 -30.94
CA ARG A 578 -18.22 -41.12 -31.44
C ARG A 578 -17.98 -39.97 -30.43
N ASN A 579 -17.13 -38.99 -30.73
CA ASN A 579 -17.22 -37.82 -31.66
C ASN A 579 -17.70 -36.56 -30.88
N THR A 580 -17.08 -35.38 -30.93
CA THR A 580 -16.43 -34.69 -32.06
C THR A 580 -15.38 -33.66 -31.61
N LYS A 581 -14.34 -33.51 -32.43
CA LYS A 581 -13.37 -32.41 -32.50
C LYS A 581 -13.96 -31.29 -33.37
N ASP A 582 -13.75 -30.02 -33.02
CA ASP A 582 -13.60 -28.90 -33.95
C ASP A 582 -13.14 -27.63 -33.20
N THR A 583 -11.83 -27.47 -33.02
CA THR A 583 -11.25 -26.27 -32.38
C THR A 583 -10.06 -25.65 -33.14
N PRO A 584 -9.23 -26.37 -33.93
CA PRO A 584 -8.03 -25.75 -34.51
C PRO A 584 -8.22 -25.07 -35.88
N LYS A 585 -9.43 -25.09 -36.48
CA LYS A 585 -9.71 -24.40 -37.77
C LYS A 585 -10.30 -22.99 -37.64
N LYS A 586 -10.71 -22.55 -36.44
CA LYS A 586 -11.38 -21.24 -36.25
C LYS A 586 -10.41 -20.04 -36.38
N TRP A 587 -9.16 -20.18 -35.95
CA TRP A 587 -8.21 -19.05 -35.87
C TRP A 587 -7.60 -18.62 -37.21
N ALA A 588 -7.44 -19.56 -38.17
CA ALA A 588 -6.92 -19.25 -39.50
C ALA A 588 -7.89 -18.38 -40.34
N ASN A 589 -9.20 -18.55 -40.14
CA ASN A 589 -10.22 -17.75 -40.82
C ASN A 589 -10.44 -16.36 -40.18
N VAL A 590 -10.06 -16.19 -38.91
CA VAL A 590 -10.15 -14.92 -38.18
C VAL A 590 -9.06 -13.94 -38.64
N LEU A 591 -7.84 -14.43 -38.88
CA LEU A 591 -6.72 -13.62 -39.39
C LEU A 591 -6.97 -13.07 -40.82
N HIS A 592 -7.76 -13.76 -41.63
CA HIS A 592 -8.12 -13.29 -42.98
C HIS A 592 -9.27 -12.26 -43.02
N LYS A 593 -10.07 -12.13 -41.94
CA LYS A 593 -11.18 -11.15 -41.87
C LYS A 593 -10.77 -9.81 -41.26
N ILE A 594 -9.62 -9.74 -40.60
CA ILE A 594 -9.11 -8.54 -39.92
C ILE A 594 -8.35 -7.60 -40.88
N THR A 595 -8.06 -8.03 -42.12
CA THR A 595 -7.25 -7.28 -43.10
C THR A 595 -8.05 -6.53 -44.20
N GLY A 596 -9.37 -6.36 -44.06
CA GLY A 596 -10.21 -5.68 -45.05
C GLY A 596 -10.31 -4.16 -44.85
N LYS A 597 -9.89 -3.39 -45.87
CA LYS A 597 -9.77 -1.93 -45.96
C LYS A 597 -11.07 -1.13 -45.80
N SER A 598 -10.89 0.14 -45.42
CA SER A 598 -11.82 1.27 -45.41
C SER A 598 -12.75 1.40 -46.61
N ASN A 599 -14.00 1.80 -46.39
CA ASN A 599 -14.71 2.81 -47.19
C ASN A 599 -15.92 3.36 -46.41
N ASP A 600 -15.97 4.69 -46.32
CA ASP A 600 -17.14 5.49 -45.96
C ASP A 600 -18.23 5.39 -47.04
N ALA A 601 -19.50 5.34 -46.62
CA ALA A 601 -20.65 6.09 -47.17
C ALA A 601 -21.98 5.46 -46.72
N ASP A 602 -22.90 6.33 -46.28
CA ASP A 602 -24.36 6.23 -46.19
C ASP A 602 -25.03 4.93 -45.71
N ASP A 603 -25.89 5.05 -44.70
CA ASP A 603 -27.26 4.54 -44.90
C ASP A 603 -28.30 5.21 -44.00
N THR A 604 -29.29 5.76 -44.68
CA THR A 604 -30.57 6.24 -44.16
C THR A 604 -31.60 5.16 -44.49
N ASN A 605 -32.49 4.82 -43.54
CA ASN A 605 -33.80 4.19 -43.73
C ASN A 605 -33.89 2.74 -44.31
N LEU A 606 -34.33 1.76 -43.50
CA LEU A 606 -35.70 1.17 -43.51
C LEU A 606 -35.81 -0.22 -42.81
N SER A 607 -36.77 -0.27 -41.88
CA SER A 607 -37.75 -1.33 -41.58
C SER A 607 -37.34 -2.81 -41.38
N ASP A 608 -37.64 -3.28 -40.16
CA ASP A 608 -38.26 -4.56 -39.81
C ASP A 608 -38.26 -5.71 -40.83
N SER A 609 -37.48 -6.73 -40.53
CA SER A 609 -37.91 -8.12 -40.73
C SER A 609 -37.21 -9.05 -39.73
N LEU A 610 -37.98 -9.54 -38.77
CA LEU A 610 -37.63 -10.65 -37.89
C LEU A 610 -37.36 -11.91 -38.72
N THR A 611 -36.15 -12.47 -38.65
CA THR A 611 -35.81 -13.91 -38.43
C THR A 611 -34.39 -14.25 -38.87
N SER A 612 -33.48 -14.43 -37.91
CA SER A 612 -32.46 -15.52 -37.82
C SER A 612 -31.35 -15.14 -36.81
N GLU A 613 -31.54 -15.52 -35.55
CA GLU A 613 -30.66 -15.21 -34.41
C GLU A 613 -29.33 -16.02 -34.35
N ASN A 614 -28.91 -16.74 -35.39
CA ASN A 614 -27.82 -17.73 -35.24
C ASN A 614 -26.44 -17.34 -35.80
N SER A 615 -26.21 -16.10 -36.26
CA SER A 615 -24.89 -15.70 -36.81
C SER A 615 -24.05 -14.78 -35.92
N ASN A 616 -24.61 -14.22 -34.83
CA ASN A 616 -23.92 -13.25 -33.98
C ASN A 616 -23.19 -13.87 -32.77
N ASP A 617 -23.55 -15.08 -32.34
CA ASP A 617 -22.99 -15.70 -31.13
C ASP A 617 -21.55 -16.24 -31.32
N ASP A 618 -21.16 -16.62 -32.54
CA ASP A 618 -19.80 -17.15 -32.80
C ASP A 618 -18.70 -16.07 -32.74
N ALA A 619 -19.03 -14.79 -32.97
CA ALA A 619 -18.09 -13.67 -32.85
C ALA A 619 -17.84 -13.23 -31.39
N LEU A 620 -18.72 -13.62 -30.47
CA LEU A 620 -18.76 -13.18 -29.07
C LEU A 620 -18.01 -14.14 -28.13
N ILE A 621 -17.79 -15.39 -28.55
CA ILE A 621 -16.94 -16.40 -27.86
C ILE A 621 -15.44 -16.12 -28.06
N LEU A 622 -15.08 -15.28 -29.05
CA LEU A 622 -13.69 -15.01 -29.44
C LEU A 622 -12.84 -14.31 -28.36
N TRP A 623 -13.47 -13.54 -27.48
CA TRP A 623 -12.79 -12.64 -26.52
C TRP A 623 -12.81 -13.14 -25.07
N ASP A 624 -13.34 -14.35 -24.83
CA ASP A 624 -13.33 -14.97 -23.51
C ASP A 624 -12.10 -15.88 -23.35
N ILE A 625 -11.18 -15.49 -22.47
CA ILE A 625 -9.87 -16.15 -22.32
C ILE A 625 -9.95 -17.31 -21.32
N GLU A 626 -9.86 -18.54 -21.82
CA GLU A 626 -10.03 -19.77 -21.05
C GLU A 626 -9.10 -19.87 -19.83
N THR A 627 -7.83 -19.48 -19.98
CA THR A 627 -6.82 -19.48 -18.90
C THR A 627 -7.11 -18.47 -17.78
N MET A 628 -7.91 -17.43 -18.05
CA MET A 628 -8.27 -16.38 -17.09
C MET A 628 -9.68 -16.57 -16.49
N ARG A 629 -10.43 -17.59 -16.95
CA ARG A 629 -11.82 -17.85 -16.52
C ARG A 629 -11.94 -18.24 -15.05
N GLN A 630 -10.87 -18.78 -14.47
CA GLN A 630 -10.79 -19.15 -13.05
C GLN A 630 -10.19 -18.01 -12.19
N GLY A 631 -10.21 -16.77 -12.68
CA GLY A 631 -9.85 -15.57 -11.93
C GLY A 631 -8.51 -15.68 -11.21
N SER A 632 -8.46 -15.22 -9.96
CA SER A 632 -7.23 -15.23 -9.15
C SER A 632 -6.88 -16.61 -8.56
N GLU A 633 -7.78 -17.59 -8.61
CA GLU A 633 -7.56 -18.94 -8.04
C GLU A 633 -7.02 -19.94 -9.07
N GLY A 634 -7.33 -19.77 -10.36
CA GLY A 634 -6.84 -20.67 -11.42
C GLY A 634 -5.52 -20.25 -12.07
N ILE A 635 -4.92 -19.15 -11.65
CA ILE A 635 -3.67 -18.65 -12.18
C ILE A 635 -2.51 -19.03 -11.26
N GLY A 636 -1.45 -19.62 -11.82
CA GLY A 636 -0.24 -19.95 -11.07
C GLY A 636 0.47 -18.72 -10.52
N LYS A 637 1.22 -18.86 -9.42
CA LYS A 637 1.92 -17.75 -8.74
C LYS A 637 2.78 -16.92 -9.70
N ASP A 638 3.49 -17.55 -10.62
CA ASP A 638 4.36 -16.87 -11.58
C ASP A 638 3.58 -15.94 -12.50
N VAL A 639 2.42 -16.40 -13.00
CA VAL A 639 1.54 -15.59 -13.84
C VAL A 639 0.88 -14.47 -13.03
N MET A 640 0.56 -14.69 -11.75
CA MET A 640 0.10 -13.61 -10.87
C MET A 640 1.16 -12.50 -10.70
N HIS A 641 2.42 -12.87 -10.46
CA HIS A 641 3.52 -11.90 -10.33
C HIS A 641 3.73 -11.12 -11.64
N MET A 642 3.73 -11.82 -12.77
CA MET A 642 3.84 -11.21 -14.11
C MET A 642 2.68 -10.27 -14.39
N LEU A 643 1.44 -10.69 -14.12
CA LEU A 643 0.23 -9.91 -14.35
C LEU A 643 0.19 -8.65 -13.47
N HIS A 644 0.52 -8.78 -12.19
CA HIS A 644 0.61 -7.64 -11.27
C HIS A 644 1.62 -6.62 -11.76
N LEU A 645 2.84 -7.06 -12.07
CA LEU A 645 3.92 -6.20 -12.50
C LEU A 645 3.58 -5.52 -13.83
N PHE A 646 3.04 -6.29 -14.79
CA PHE A 646 2.62 -5.78 -16.10
C PHE A 646 1.55 -4.70 -15.96
N CYS A 647 0.47 -4.97 -15.23
CA CYS A 647 -0.63 -4.02 -15.07
C CYS A 647 -0.19 -2.76 -14.32
N ALA A 648 0.73 -2.87 -13.36
CA ALA A 648 1.27 -1.71 -12.65
C ALA A 648 2.13 -0.83 -13.57
N ILE A 649 3.05 -1.43 -14.34
CA ILE A 649 3.95 -0.70 -15.25
C ILE A 649 3.16 -0.10 -16.42
N TYR A 650 2.27 -0.89 -17.03
CA TYR A 650 1.49 -0.45 -18.18
C TYR A 650 0.45 0.58 -17.77
N GLY A 651 -0.25 0.39 -16.65
CA GLY A 651 -1.15 1.40 -16.09
C GLY A 651 -0.43 2.73 -15.82
N HIS A 652 0.79 2.69 -15.27
CA HIS A 652 1.61 3.88 -15.08
C HIS A 652 2.00 4.54 -16.42
N LEU A 653 2.41 3.74 -17.41
CA LEU A 653 2.76 4.23 -18.74
C LEU A 653 1.55 4.85 -19.48
N LEU A 654 0.36 4.27 -19.32
CA LEU A 654 -0.90 4.79 -19.87
C LEU A 654 -1.33 6.14 -19.28
N LEU A 655 -0.74 6.57 -18.17
CA LEU A 655 -0.94 7.94 -17.66
C LEU A 655 -0.02 8.96 -18.35
N VAL A 656 1.08 8.50 -18.96
CA VAL A 656 2.11 9.36 -19.56
C VAL A 656 2.06 9.38 -21.08
N LEU A 657 1.67 8.28 -21.73
CA LEU A 657 1.57 8.19 -23.19
C LEU A 657 0.54 9.18 -23.75
N ASP A 658 0.90 9.91 -24.81
CA ASP A 658 -0.07 10.72 -25.53
C ASP A 658 -0.90 9.88 -26.54
N ASP A 659 -1.91 10.51 -27.15
CA ASP A 659 -2.81 9.84 -28.09
C ASP A 659 -2.10 9.51 -29.42
N ILE A 660 -1.09 10.30 -29.84
CA ILE A 660 -0.31 10.03 -31.07
C ILE A 660 0.55 8.77 -30.88
N GLU A 661 1.24 8.66 -29.75
CA GLU A 661 2.07 7.52 -29.38
C GLU A 661 1.26 6.23 -29.29
N PHE A 662 0.04 6.31 -28.78
CA PHE A 662 -0.83 5.17 -28.56
C PHE A 662 -1.60 4.72 -29.81
N TYR A 663 -2.21 5.65 -30.55
CA TYR A 663 -3.06 5.34 -31.70
C TYR A 663 -2.31 5.33 -33.02
N GLU A 664 -1.45 6.31 -33.27
CA GLU A 664 -0.76 6.47 -34.56
C GLU A 664 0.56 5.71 -34.59
N LYS A 665 1.46 5.97 -33.63
CA LYS A 665 2.77 5.31 -33.55
C LYS A 665 2.65 3.88 -33.01
N GLN A 666 1.62 3.59 -32.22
CA GLN A 666 1.35 2.30 -31.59
C GLN A 666 2.54 1.74 -30.78
N ILE A 667 3.12 2.60 -29.93
CA ILE A 667 4.24 2.27 -29.05
C ILE A 667 3.75 2.27 -27.60
N PRO A 668 4.09 1.26 -26.77
CA PRO A 668 4.92 0.10 -27.08
C PRO A 668 4.16 -1.07 -27.72
N PHE A 669 2.83 -1.00 -27.81
CA PHE A 669 1.98 -2.11 -28.28
C PHE A 669 1.12 -1.71 -29.47
N THR A 670 1.00 -2.62 -30.44
CA THR A 670 0.05 -2.48 -31.55
C THR A 670 -1.39 -2.48 -31.07
N LEU A 671 -2.31 -1.88 -31.84
CA LEU A 671 -3.74 -1.94 -31.49
C LEU A 671 -4.26 -3.38 -31.35
N GLU A 672 -3.66 -4.33 -32.06
CA GLU A 672 -3.96 -5.76 -31.92
C GLU A 672 -3.53 -6.30 -30.54
N GLN A 673 -2.30 -6.00 -30.11
CA GLN A 673 -1.80 -6.38 -28.79
C GLN A 673 -2.63 -5.72 -27.68
N GLN A 674 -3.02 -4.45 -27.85
CA GLN A 674 -3.86 -3.74 -26.89
C GLN A 674 -5.25 -4.39 -26.73
N ARG A 675 -5.85 -4.88 -27.82
CA ARG A 675 -7.11 -5.66 -27.76
C ARG A 675 -6.92 -6.97 -26.99
N LYS A 676 -5.82 -7.69 -27.22
CA LYS A 676 -5.50 -8.93 -26.48
C LYS A 676 -5.31 -8.65 -24.98
N ILE A 677 -4.61 -7.58 -24.64
CA ILE A 677 -4.43 -7.12 -23.25
C ILE A 677 -5.81 -6.84 -22.64
N ALA A 678 -6.62 -5.99 -23.28
CA ALA A 678 -7.94 -5.61 -22.77
C ALA A 678 -8.84 -6.84 -22.56
N SER A 679 -8.89 -7.77 -23.50
CA SER A 679 -9.65 -9.02 -23.38
C SER A 679 -9.19 -9.89 -22.20
N ALA A 680 -7.87 -10.12 -22.06
CA ALA A 680 -7.33 -10.92 -20.96
C ALA A 680 -7.60 -10.29 -19.58
N LEU A 681 -7.42 -8.97 -19.45
CA LEU A 681 -7.69 -8.26 -18.19
C LEU A 681 -9.19 -8.24 -17.87
N ASN A 682 -10.05 -8.02 -18.88
CA ASN A 682 -11.50 -7.98 -18.71
C ASN A 682 -12.05 -9.34 -18.22
N THR A 683 -11.61 -10.45 -18.83
CA THR A 683 -11.96 -11.81 -18.38
C THR A 683 -11.45 -12.09 -16.97
N PHE A 684 -10.21 -11.72 -16.65
CA PHE A 684 -9.62 -11.97 -15.34
C PHE A 684 -10.33 -11.23 -14.19
N VAL A 685 -10.58 -9.94 -14.36
CA VAL A 685 -11.18 -9.09 -13.31
C VAL A 685 -12.59 -9.55 -13.00
N TYR A 686 -13.40 -9.78 -14.03
CA TYR A 686 -14.78 -10.24 -13.87
C TYR A 686 -14.87 -11.58 -13.10
N ASN A 687 -14.06 -12.57 -13.50
CA ASN A 687 -14.07 -13.88 -12.86
C ASN A 687 -13.45 -13.88 -11.45
N SER A 688 -12.47 -13.01 -11.18
CA SER A 688 -11.88 -12.87 -9.84
C SER A 688 -12.89 -12.34 -8.82
N PHE A 689 -13.81 -11.46 -9.23
CA PHE A 689 -14.89 -10.98 -8.36
C PHE A 689 -16.00 -12.02 -8.15
N LEU A 690 -16.24 -12.91 -9.13
CA LEU A 690 -17.23 -13.98 -9.03
C LEU A 690 -16.85 -15.08 -8.02
N GLN A 691 -15.55 -15.36 -7.88
CA GLN A 691 -15.03 -16.54 -7.18
C GLN A 691 -14.71 -16.32 -5.69
N ASN A 692 -15.10 -15.19 -5.09
CA ASN A 692 -14.94 -14.90 -3.65
C ASN A 692 -13.50 -15.14 -3.14
N SER A 693 -12.51 -14.52 -3.79
CA SER A 693 -11.11 -14.66 -3.41
C SER A 693 -10.84 -14.13 -2.01
N GLY A 694 -10.16 -14.93 -1.18
CA GLY A 694 -9.66 -14.51 0.14
C GLY A 694 -8.77 -13.25 0.07
N SER A 695 -8.53 -12.62 1.23
CA SER A 695 -7.84 -11.33 1.38
C SER A 695 -6.44 -11.24 0.73
N GLY A 696 -5.79 -12.38 0.41
CA GLY A 696 -4.42 -12.44 -0.13
C GLY A 696 -4.24 -11.86 -1.55
N ASN A 697 -5.27 -11.90 -2.41
CA ASN A 697 -5.13 -11.48 -3.83
C ASN A 697 -5.67 -10.07 -4.12
N LYS A 698 -6.17 -9.34 -3.11
CA LYS A 698 -6.71 -7.99 -3.26
C LYS A 698 -5.77 -7.02 -4.01
N PRO A 699 -4.45 -6.97 -3.71
CA PRO A 699 -3.54 -6.04 -4.39
C PRO A 699 -3.36 -6.32 -5.88
N LEU A 700 -3.46 -7.58 -6.32
CA LEU A 700 -3.45 -7.94 -7.74
C LEU A 700 -4.71 -7.45 -8.43
N ILE A 701 -5.87 -7.70 -7.83
CA ILE A 701 -7.17 -7.27 -8.38
C ILE A 701 -7.20 -5.74 -8.52
N ASP A 702 -6.78 -4.99 -7.49
CA ASP A 702 -6.78 -3.53 -7.49
C ASP A 702 -5.90 -2.95 -8.63
N VAL A 703 -4.70 -3.51 -8.84
CA VAL A 703 -3.79 -3.06 -9.91
C VAL A 703 -4.37 -3.39 -11.29
N THR A 704 -4.91 -4.60 -11.47
CA THR A 704 -5.47 -5.02 -12.74
C THR A 704 -6.73 -4.24 -13.12
N VAL A 705 -7.59 -3.94 -12.14
CA VAL A 705 -8.75 -3.05 -12.32
C VAL A 705 -8.32 -1.67 -12.81
N ARG A 706 -7.32 -1.06 -12.16
CA ARG A 706 -6.84 0.27 -12.56
C ARG A 706 -6.34 0.28 -14.01
N CYS A 707 -5.55 -0.72 -14.39
CA CYS A 707 -5.04 -0.85 -15.75
C CYS A 707 -6.17 -1.05 -16.78
N LEU A 708 -7.16 -1.89 -16.45
CA LEU A 708 -8.33 -2.14 -17.30
C LEU A 708 -9.17 -0.87 -17.51
N ASN A 709 -9.41 -0.11 -16.44
CA ASN A 709 -10.19 1.13 -16.49
C ASN A 709 -9.48 2.19 -17.33
N LEU A 710 -8.15 2.33 -17.22
CA LEU A 710 -7.39 3.24 -18.07
C LEU A 710 -7.49 2.88 -19.57
N LEU A 711 -7.46 1.58 -19.90
CA LEU A 711 -7.67 1.12 -21.29
C LEU A 711 -9.09 1.41 -21.77
N TYR A 712 -10.10 1.22 -20.90
CA TYR A 712 -11.49 1.52 -21.22
C TYR A 712 -11.75 3.03 -21.39
N GLU A 713 -11.15 3.87 -20.55
CA GLU A 713 -11.19 5.33 -20.67
C GLU A 713 -10.55 5.81 -21.97
N ARG A 714 -9.45 5.18 -22.40
CA ARG A 714 -8.87 5.44 -23.74
C ARG A 714 -9.82 5.02 -24.86
N ASP A 715 -10.39 3.82 -24.79
CA ASP A 715 -11.33 3.34 -25.81
C ASP A 715 -12.58 4.22 -25.91
N SER A 716 -13.00 4.82 -24.80
CA SER A 716 -14.11 5.77 -24.73
C SER A 716 -13.81 7.10 -25.43
N ARG A 717 -12.53 7.53 -25.46
CA ARG A 717 -12.08 8.74 -26.15
C ARG A 717 -11.94 8.51 -27.66
N HIS A 718 -11.25 7.44 -28.04
CA HIS A 718 -11.08 7.04 -29.42
C HIS A 718 -11.12 5.51 -29.51
N ARG A 719 -12.18 4.99 -30.13
CA ARG A 719 -12.45 3.55 -30.16
C ARG A 719 -11.35 2.78 -30.88
N PHE A 720 -10.83 1.76 -30.20
CA PHE A 720 -9.92 0.77 -30.76
C PHE A 720 -10.37 -0.66 -30.48
N CYS A 721 -11.26 -0.90 -29.51
CA CYS A 721 -11.86 -2.20 -29.19
C CYS A 721 -13.30 -2.31 -29.74
N PRO A 722 -13.73 -3.50 -30.21
CA PRO A 722 -15.15 -3.74 -30.52
C PRO A 722 -15.97 -3.85 -29.23
N SER A 723 -17.22 -3.38 -29.21
CA SER A 723 -18.09 -3.42 -28.02
C SER A 723 -18.29 -4.84 -27.46
N SER A 724 -18.19 -5.86 -28.32
CA SER A 724 -18.24 -7.27 -27.93
C SER A 724 -17.14 -7.70 -26.96
N LEU A 725 -15.95 -7.09 -27.02
CA LEU A 725 -14.82 -7.40 -26.13
C LEU A 725 -15.12 -7.00 -24.68
N TRP A 726 -15.69 -5.82 -24.49
CA TRP A 726 -16.02 -5.31 -23.16
C TRP A 726 -17.17 -6.08 -22.50
N LEU A 727 -18.10 -6.59 -23.31
CA LEU A 727 -19.27 -7.37 -22.87
C LEU A 727 -19.00 -8.88 -22.72
N SER A 728 -17.88 -9.39 -23.23
CA SER A 728 -17.58 -10.81 -23.36
C SER A 728 -17.57 -11.59 -22.03
N PRO A 729 -16.95 -11.12 -20.93
CA PRO A 729 -16.78 -11.93 -19.71
C PRO A 729 -18.09 -12.33 -19.02
N ALA A 730 -19.16 -11.55 -19.18
CA ALA A 730 -20.41 -11.72 -18.44
C ALA A 730 -21.52 -12.43 -19.21
N ARG A 731 -21.22 -13.31 -20.17
CA ARG A 731 -22.25 -14.05 -20.91
C ARG A 731 -22.55 -15.44 -20.35
N THR A 732 -21.56 -16.21 -19.92
CA THR A 732 -21.76 -17.52 -19.27
C THR A 732 -21.75 -17.36 -17.76
N GLY A 733 -22.92 -17.45 -17.11
CA GLY A 733 -23.02 -17.31 -15.64
C GLY A 733 -23.11 -15.86 -15.13
N ARG A 734 -23.67 -14.94 -15.93
CA ARG A 734 -23.99 -13.57 -15.49
C ARG A 734 -24.76 -13.62 -14.18
N ILE A 735 -24.29 -12.91 -13.16
CA ILE A 735 -25.07 -12.74 -11.94
C ILE A 735 -26.35 -11.99 -12.33
N PRO A 736 -27.55 -12.54 -12.07
CA PRO A 736 -28.78 -11.81 -12.34
C PRO A 736 -28.71 -10.45 -11.64
N ILE A 737 -29.06 -9.39 -12.35
CA ILE A 737 -28.99 -7.99 -11.88
C ILE A 737 -29.57 -7.82 -10.47
N ALA A 738 -30.73 -8.43 -10.22
CA ALA A 738 -31.40 -8.43 -8.93
C ALA A 738 -30.66 -9.22 -7.83
N ALA A 739 -29.83 -10.20 -8.18
CA ALA A 739 -28.98 -10.94 -7.24
C ALA A 739 -27.68 -10.18 -6.91
N ALA A 740 -27.12 -9.44 -7.88
CA ALA A 740 -25.97 -8.56 -7.65
C ALA A 740 -26.36 -7.36 -6.76
N ALA A 741 -27.52 -6.76 -7.03
CA ALA A 741 -28.16 -5.74 -6.20
C ALA A 741 -28.44 -6.21 -4.75
N ARG A 742 -29.10 -7.36 -4.60
CA ARG A 742 -29.37 -7.96 -3.27
C ARG A 742 -28.11 -8.36 -2.50
N ALA A 743 -27.06 -8.82 -3.20
CA ALA A 743 -25.77 -9.08 -2.57
C ALA A 743 -25.07 -7.80 -2.10
N HIS A 744 -25.27 -6.66 -2.79
CA HIS A 744 -24.79 -5.34 -2.38
C HIS A 744 -25.54 -4.83 -1.13
N GLU A 745 -26.87 -4.95 -1.10
CA GLU A 745 -27.69 -4.58 0.06
C GLU A 745 -27.40 -5.45 1.30
N ALA A 746 -27.29 -6.77 1.13
CA ALA A 746 -27.00 -7.70 2.23
C ALA A 746 -25.61 -7.48 2.85
N ALA A 747 -24.62 -7.07 2.05
CA ALA A 747 -23.30 -6.68 2.51
C ALA A 747 -23.32 -5.40 3.38
N PHE A 748 -24.23 -4.48 3.05
CA PHE A 748 -24.40 -3.22 3.76
C PHE A 748 -25.14 -3.41 5.08
N ALA A 749 -26.08 -4.37 5.15
CA ALA A 749 -26.76 -4.72 6.40
C ALA A 749 -25.83 -5.36 7.45
N SER A 750 -24.74 -6.02 7.04
CA SER A 750 -23.74 -6.56 7.97
C SER A 750 -22.71 -5.54 8.47
N LEU A 751 -22.73 -4.28 8.00
CA LEU A 751 -21.77 -3.25 8.40
C LEU A 751 -22.02 -2.68 9.81
N VAL A 752 -23.14 -3.00 10.46
CA VAL A 752 -23.46 -2.50 11.81
C VAL A 752 -22.70 -3.26 12.92
N GLY A 753 -21.90 -4.28 12.56
CA GLY A 753 -20.95 -4.88 13.49
C GLY A 753 -19.88 -5.70 12.75
N THR A 754 -18.63 -5.31 12.93
CA THR A 754 -17.40 -5.94 12.39
C THR A 754 -17.18 -5.80 10.88
N THR A 755 -16.20 -4.98 10.49
CA THR A 755 -15.69 -4.86 9.12
C THR A 755 -14.85 -6.08 8.74
N SER A 756 -15.51 -7.17 8.38
CA SER A 756 -14.91 -8.33 7.72
C SER A 756 -15.63 -8.57 6.39
N GLY A 757 -15.06 -8.06 5.29
CA GLY A 757 -15.30 -8.52 3.92
C GLY A 757 -16.67 -8.22 3.31
N ILE A 758 -16.72 -7.24 2.40
CA ILE A 758 -17.81 -7.13 1.41
C ILE A 758 -17.85 -8.43 0.60
N PRO A 759 -19.02 -9.10 0.39
CA PRO A 759 -19.16 -10.20 -0.54
C PRO A 759 -18.79 -9.72 -1.95
N THR A 760 -17.69 -10.22 -2.51
CA THR A 760 -17.01 -9.75 -3.73
C THR A 760 -17.85 -9.83 -5.02
N ARG A 761 -19.04 -10.42 -4.97
CA ARG A 761 -19.99 -10.46 -6.09
C ARG A 761 -20.70 -9.12 -6.32
N SER A 762 -20.81 -8.27 -5.30
CA SER A 762 -21.43 -6.93 -5.41
C SER A 762 -20.48 -5.86 -5.97
N SER A 763 -19.16 -6.04 -5.83
CA SER A 763 -18.14 -5.10 -6.32
C SER A 763 -17.94 -5.11 -7.83
N VAL A 764 -18.47 -6.11 -8.56
CA VAL A 764 -18.41 -6.14 -10.04
C VAL A 764 -19.10 -4.91 -10.63
N LEU A 765 -20.29 -4.56 -10.12
CA LEU A 765 -21.06 -3.42 -10.61
C LEU A 765 -20.35 -2.09 -10.34
N THR A 766 -19.64 -1.97 -9.22
CA THR A 766 -18.92 -0.74 -8.83
C THR A 766 -17.56 -0.59 -9.50
N THR A 767 -16.93 -1.71 -9.88
CA THR A 767 -15.51 -1.72 -10.25
C THR A 767 -15.27 -1.95 -11.73
N VAL A 768 -16.15 -2.69 -12.41
CA VAL A 768 -16.11 -2.98 -13.85
C VAL A 768 -17.49 -2.83 -14.51
N PRO A 769 -18.11 -1.63 -14.45
CA PRO A 769 -19.47 -1.42 -14.92
C PRO A 769 -19.62 -1.63 -16.44
N HIS A 770 -18.55 -1.44 -17.22
CA HIS A 770 -18.53 -1.62 -18.68
C HIS A 770 -18.88 -3.04 -19.15
N VAL A 771 -18.80 -4.02 -18.25
CA VAL A 771 -19.18 -5.41 -18.51
C VAL A 771 -20.71 -5.59 -18.59
N TYR A 772 -21.47 -4.63 -18.04
CA TYR A 772 -22.92 -4.58 -18.16
C TYR A 772 -23.33 -3.53 -19.21
N PRO A 773 -24.27 -3.86 -20.11
CA PRO A 773 -24.89 -2.87 -20.99
C PRO A 773 -25.39 -1.65 -20.20
N PHE A 774 -25.22 -0.46 -20.76
CA PHE A 774 -25.59 0.79 -20.10
C PHE A 774 -27.06 0.81 -19.68
N GLU A 775 -27.95 0.31 -20.54
CA GLU A 775 -29.39 0.21 -20.31
C GLU A 775 -29.71 -0.68 -19.11
N GLU A 776 -28.93 -1.74 -18.88
CA GLU A 776 -29.11 -2.67 -17.76
C GLU A 776 -28.66 -2.05 -16.43
N ARG A 777 -27.49 -1.38 -16.39
CA ARG A 777 -26.96 -0.68 -15.19
C ARG A 777 -27.94 0.36 -14.64
N SER A 778 -28.60 1.04 -15.56
CA SER A 778 -29.57 2.09 -15.30
C SER A 778 -30.84 1.60 -14.57
N ARG A 779 -31.26 0.35 -14.84
CA ARG A 779 -32.41 -0.29 -14.18
C ARG A 779 -32.08 -0.74 -12.76
N ILE A 780 -30.84 -1.18 -12.50
CA ILE A 780 -30.39 -1.67 -11.18
C ILE A 780 -30.49 -0.60 -10.09
N HIS A 781 -29.99 0.62 -10.39
CA HIS A 781 -30.04 1.75 -9.45
C HIS A 781 -31.46 2.05 -9.00
N ARG A 782 -32.45 1.77 -9.85
CA ARG A 782 -33.85 2.08 -9.62
C ARG A 782 -34.65 0.93 -8.99
N ASP A 783 -34.39 -0.31 -9.37
CA ASP A 783 -35.14 -1.49 -8.90
C ASP A 783 -34.79 -1.89 -7.45
N SER A 784 -33.54 -1.69 -7.00
CA SER A 784 -33.09 -1.93 -5.61
C SER A 784 -33.90 -1.16 -4.55
N HIS A 785 -34.50 -0.03 -4.91
CA HIS A 785 -35.21 0.86 -4.00
C HIS A 785 -36.71 0.52 -3.86
N SER A 786 -37.20 -0.51 -4.56
CA SER A 786 -38.62 -0.92 -4.54
C SER A 786 -38.96 -2.01 -3.51
N SER A 787 -37.98 -2.58 -2.80
CA SER A 787 -38.17 -3.75 -1.91
C SER A 787 -38.10 -3.47 -0.41
N SER A 788 -38.09 -2.20 0.03
CA SER A 788 -37.96 -1.84 1.45
C SER A 788 -39.27 -1.51 2.17
N GLU A 789 -40.44 -1.71 1.56
CA GLU A 789 -41.73 -1.39 2.20
C GLU A 789 -42.42 -2.63 2.74
N CYS A 790 -42.27 -2.90 4.04
CA CYS A 790 -43.35 -3.50 4.83
C CYS A 790 -43.14 -3.31 6.35
N GLY A 791 -43.97 -2.45 6.96
CA GLY A 791 -44.02 -2.26 8.42
C GLY A 791 -44.75 -0.98 8.86
N LEU A 792 -46.07 -0.94 8.64
CA LEU A 792 -47.12 0.05 9.01
C LEU A 792 -47.01 0.73 10.41
N PRO A 793 -47.85 1.74 10.77
CA PRO A 793 -48.49 2.85 10.03
C PRO A 793 -48.48 4.21 10.80
N GLU A 794 -48.55 5.38 10.11
CA GLU A 794 -49.42 6.48 10.57
C GLU A 794 -49.72 7.52 9.47
N ALA A 795 -50.90 8.14 9.59
CA ALA A 795 -51.56 8.99 8.60
C ALA A 795 -51.09 10.45 8.63
N GLY A 796 -50.88 11.02 7.45
CA GLY A 796 -50.71 12.46 7.21
C GLY A 796 -50.54 12.75 5.72
N LEU A 797 -51.56 13.32 5.09
CA LEU A 797 -51.54 13.79 3.70
C LEU A 797 -50.53 14.93 3.50
N ASP A 798 -49.41 14.66 2.81
CA ASP A 798 -48.97 15.45 1.64
C ASP A 798 -47.87 14.68 0.86
N TYR A 799 -48.15 14.31 -0.39
CA TYR A 799 -47.34 13.38 -1.18
C TYR A 799 -46.37 14.14 -2.10
N GLY A 800 -45.12 14.35 -1.66
CA GLY A 800 -43.92 14.59 -2.50
C GLY A 800 -43.77 15.96 -3.20
N GLY A 801 -44.85 16.70 -3.45
CA GLY A 801 -44.82 17.97 -4.19
C GLY A 801 -44.06 19.09 -3.46
N LEU A 802 -44.36 19.32 -2.17
CA LEU A 802 -43.72 20.35 -1.36
C LEU A 802 -42.21 20.11 -1.17
N SER A 803 -41.80 18.85 -1.00
CA SER A 803 -40.38 18.49 -0.88
C SER A 803 -39.63 18.79 -2.17
N LYS A 804 -40.22 18.48 -3.32
CA LYS A 804 -39.63 18.80 -4.63
C LYS A 804 -39.48 20.31 -4.82
N GLU A 805 -40.54 21.07 -4.57
CA GLU A 805 -40.54 22.54 -4.67
C GLU A 805 -39.45 23.16 -3.78
N PHE A 806 -39.41 22.75 -2.51
CA PHE A 806 -38.39 23.19 -1.56
C PHE A 806 -36.96 22.91 -2.06
N LEU A 807 -36.68 21.69 -2.53
CA LEU A 807 -35.33 21.33 -3.02
C LEU A 807 -34.96 22.12 -4.28
N THR A 808 -35.91 22.32 -5.21
CA THR A 808 -35.64 23.09 -6.44
C THR A 808 -35.43 24.57 -6.16
N ASP A 809 -36.23 25.18 -5.28
CA ASP A 809 -36.12 26.60 -4.95
C ASP A 809 -34.90 26.90 -4.11
N LEU A 810 -34.59 26.04 -3.14
CA LEU A 810 -33.36 26.13 -2.35
C LEU A 810 -32.11 26.01 -3.24
N SER A 811 -32.10 25.04 -4.15
CA SER A 811 -31.02 24.90 -5.14
C SER A 811 -30.89 26.15 -6.00
N LYS A 812 -32.02 26.75 -6.40
CA LYS A 812 -32.03 27.97 -7.21
C LYS A 812 -31.46 29.18 -6.50
N ALA A 813 -31.80 29.38 -5.24
CA ALA A 813 -31.25 30.45 -4.43
C ALA A 813 -29.75 30.24 -4.16
N ALA A 814 -29.35 29.01 -3.81
CA ALA A 814 -28.01 28.70 -3.37
C ALA A 814 -26.95 28.62 -4.47
N PHE A 815 -27.33 28.17 -5.67
CA PHE A 815 -26.44 28.10 -6.83
C PHE A 815 -26.42 29.40 -7.65
N SER A 816 -27.17 30.43 -7.22
CA SER A 816 -27.08 31.76 -7.82
C SER A 816 -25.70 32.39 -7.55
N PRO A 817 -25.01 32.92 -8.58
CA PRO A 817 -23.75 33.64 -8.40
C PRO A 817 -23.84 34.83 -7.43
N GLU A 818 -25.03 35.42 -7.29
CA GLU A 818 -25.28 36.59 -6.43
C GLU A 818 -25.10 36.27 -4.94
N TYR A 819 -25.34 35.02 -4.54
CA TYR A 819 -25.19 34.59 -3.14
C TYR A 819 -23.72 34.33 -2.76
N GLY A 820 -22.82 34.18 -3.75
CA GLY A 820 -21.37 34.09 -3.53
C GLY A 820 -20.83 32.71 -3.09
N LEU A 821 -21.68 31.68 -2.99
CA LEU A 821 -21.24 30.30 -2.71
C LEU A 821 -20.71 29.59 -3.95
N PHE A 822 -21.32 29.83 -5.12
CA PHE A 822 -20.94 29.27 -6.41
C PHE A 822 -20.71 30.39 -7.42
N THR A 823 -19.86 30.13 -8.39
CA THR A 823 -19.60 31.00 -9.54
C THR A 823 -19.71 30.20 -10.82
N GLN A 824 -20.01 30.89 -11.91
CA GLN A 824 -20.11 30.29 -13.23
C GLN A 824 -18.72 30.21 -13.89
N THR A 825 -18.44 29.12 -14.63
CA THR A 825 -17.18 29.00 -15.36
C THR A 825 -17.17 29.88 -16.62
N SER A 826 -15.98 30.32 -17.05
CA SER A 826 -15.79 31.21 -18.20
C SER A 826 -16.03 30.54 -19.57
N THR A 827 -16.15 29.21 -19.59
CA THR A 827 -16.18 28.39 -20.81
C THR A 827 -17.58 27.92 -21.22
N SER A 828 -18.56 27.94 -20.30
CA SER A 828 -19.91 27.45 -20.59
C SER A 828 -20.98 28.20 -19.80
N ASP A 829 -22.04 28.60 -20.50
CA ASP A 829 -23.12 29.42 -19.95
C ASP A 829 -24.00 28.72 -18.89
N SER A 830 -23.65 27.50 -18.46
CA SER A 830 -24.46 26.70 -17.53
C SER A 830 -23.69 25.91 -16.46
N SER A 831 -22.36 25.89 -16.47
CA SER A 831 -21.59 25.11 -15.50
C SER A 831 -21.14 25.94 -14.31
N ILE A 832 -21.37 25.44 -13.10
CA ILE A 832 -21.08 26.12 -11.84
C ILE A 832 -19.98 25.42 -11.05
N ILE A 833 -19.24 26.20 -10.25
CA ILE A 833 -18.15 25.74 -9.39
C ILE A 833 -18.17 26.49 -8.05
N PRO A 834 -17.80 25.88 -6.91
CA PRO A 834 -17.70 26.60 -5.65
C PRO A 834 -16.76 27.78 -5.74
N SER A 835 -17.17 28.91 -5.18
CA SER A 835 -16.41 30.15 -5.20
C SER A 835 -15.47 30.27 -4.00
N SER A 836 -14.26 30.82 -4.22
CA SER A 836 -13.39 31.24 -3.12
C SER A 836 -14.07 32.24 -2.18
N SER A 837 -15.01 33.05 -2.70
CA SER A 837 -15.78 34.04 -1.94
C SER A 837 -16.61 33.44 -0.81
N ALA A 838 -16.91 32.14 -0.87
CA ALA A 838 -17.58 31.43 0.22
C ALA A 838 -16.80 31.49 1.54
N LYS A 839 -15.47 31.71 1.52
CA LYS A 839 -14.65 31.93 2.72
C LYS A 839 -14.94 33.26 3.43
N LEU A 840 -15.54 34.23 2.74
CA LEU A 840 -15.87 35.55 3.27
C LEU A 840 -17.24 35.57 3.95
N LEU A 841 -18.07 34.55 3.70
CA LEU A 841 -19.38 34.39 4.30
C LEU A 841 -19.26 33.63 5.63
N ASP A 842 -19.97 34.11 6.65
CA ASP A 842 -20.09 33.39 7.91
C ASP A 842 -20.72 32.01 7.66
N ASN A 843 -20.03 30.95 8.07
CA ASN A 843 -20.41 29.54 7.84
C ASN A 843 -20.47 29.11 6.37
N GLY A 844 -19.82 29.81 5.43
CA GLY A 844 -19.92 29.49 3.99
C GLY A 844 -19.48 28.07 3.62
N ILE A 845 -18.49 27.50 4.32
CA ILE A 845 -18.06 26.10 4.13
C ILE A 845 -19.15 25.12 4.61
N ASP A 846 -19.79 25.41 5.74
CA ASP A 846 -20.87 24.57 6.28
C ASP A 846 -22.13 24.66 5.40
N MET A 847 -22.39 25.82 4.80
CA MET A 847 -23.44 25.97 3.78
C MET A 847 -23.16 25.11 2.54
N ILE A 848 -21.90 25.06 2.08
CA ILE A 848 -21.51 24.18 0.96
C ILE A 848 -21.71 22.70 1.32
N GLU A 849 -21.39 22.30 2.55
CA GLU A 849 -21.69 20.95 3.06
C GLU A 849 -23.20 20.68 3.07
N PHE A 850 -24.00 21.61 3.58
CA PHE A 850 -25.46 21.49 3.54
C PHE A 850 -26.00 21.36 2.10
N LEU A 851 -25.46 22.11 1.15
CA LEU A 851 -25.84 21.98 -0.26
C LEU A 851 -25.46 20.62 -0.86
N GLY A 852 -24.37 20.02 -0.38
CA GLY A 852 -24.06 18.61 -0.64
C GLY A 852 -25.21 17.69 -0.25
N ARG A 853 -25.80 17.89 0.94
CA ARG A 853 -26.98 17.12 1.41
C ARG A 853 -28.21 17.38 0.56
N VAL A 854 -28.45 18.63 0.15
CA VAL A 854 -29.59 19.00 -0.72
C VAL A 854 -29.49 18.29 -2.06
N VAL A 855 -28.31 18.31 -2.68
CA VAL A 855 -28.07 17.60 -3.94
C VAL A 855 -28.13 16.08 -3.74
N GLY A 856 -27.60 15.56 -2.63
CA GLY A 856 -27.73 14.16 -2.28
C GLY A 856 -29.19 13.72 -2.11
N LYS A 857 -30.03 14.57 -1.51
CA LYS A 857 -31.46 14.33 -1.35
C LYS A 857 -32.19 14.34 -2.70
N ALA A 858 -31.86 15.29 -3.58
CA ALA A 858 -32.43 15.35 -4.92
C ALA A 858 -32.07 14.09 -5.75
N LEU A 859 -30.81 13.66 -5.69
CA LEU A 859 -30.36 12.42 -6.32
C LEU A 859 -31.06 11.18 -5.73
N TYR A 860 -31.22 11.13 -4.40
CA TYR A 860 -31.88 10.04 -3.69
C TYR A 860 -33.36 9.89 -4.09
N GLU A 861 -34.06 11.01 -4.31
CA GLU A 861 -35.48 11.04 -4.68
C GLU A 861 -35.71 11.03 -6.20
N GLY A 862 -34.66 11.07 -7.01
CA GLY A 862 -34.76 11.15 -8.47
C GLY A 862 -35.33 12.48 -8.98
N ILE A 863 -35.13 13.56 -8.22
CA ILE A 863 -35.56 14.91 -8.56
C ILE A 863 -34.45 15.57 -9.39
N LEU A 864 -34.78 15.97 -10.61
CA LEU A 864 -33.84 16.66 -11.49
C LEU A 864 -33.67 18.13 -11.05
N LEU A 865 -32.42 18.59 -10.99
CA LEU A 865 -32.04 19.98 -10.75
C LEU A 865 -31.49 20.60 -12.02
N ASP A 866 -31.98 21.78 -12.43
CA ASP A 866 -31.59 22.48 -13.67
C ASP A 866 -30.20 23.18 -13.55
N TYR A 867 -29.22 22.49 -12.96
CA TYR A 867 -27.85 22.98 -12.71
C TYR A 867 -26.83 21.93 -13.12
N CYS A 868 -25.76 22.35 -13.79
CA CYS A 868 -24.64 21.48 -14.11
C CYS A 868 -23.39 21.93 -13.36
N PHE A 869 -22.69 20.98 -12.74
CA PHE A 869 -21.40 21.25 -12.13
C PHE A 869 -20.29 21.20 -13.16
N SER A 870 -19.26 22.03 -12.98
CA SER A 870 -18.08 22.00 -13.84
C SER A 870 -17.40 20.62 -13.80
N GLN A 871 -16.83 20.21 -14.92
CA GLN A 871 -16.19 18.89 -15.02
C GLN A 871 -15.09 18.71 -13.97
N VAL A 872 -14.27 19.75 -13.75
CA VAL A 872 -13.23 19.76 -12.71
C VAL A 872 -13.81 19.55 -11.32
N PHE A 873 -14.92 20.22 -10.98
CA PHE A 873 -15.54 20.10 -9.67
C PHE A 873 -16.07 18.68 -9.43
N VAL A 874 -16.78 18.11 -10.41
CA VAL A 874 -17.29 16.74 -10.29
C VAL A 874 -16.15 15.73 -10.19
N GLN A 875 -15.05 15.91 -10.93
CA GLN A 875 -13.87 15.05 -10.79
C GLN A 875 -13.31 15.08 -9.35
N LYS A 876 -13.35 16.22 -8.65
CA LYS A 876 -12.98 16.28 -7.21
C LYS A 876 -13.95 15.49 -6.33
N LEU A 877 -15.25 15.59 -6.58
CA LEU A 877 -16.26 14.82 -5.84
C LEU A 877 -16.09 13.30 -6.04
N LEU A 878 -15.57 12.90 -7.21
CA LEU A 878 -15.24 11.50 -7.53
C LEU A 878 -13.85 11.07 -7.03
N GLY A 879 -13.12 11.92 -6.31
CA GLY A 879 -11.79 11.63 -5.79
C GLY A 879 -10.68 11.58 -6.86
N ARG A 880 -10.89 12.22 -8.01
CA ARG A 880 -9.97 12.22 -9.15
C ARG A 880 -9.13 13.51 -9.20
N TYR A 881 -7.88 13.35 -9.61
CA TYR A 881 -6.93 14.45 -9.76
C TYR A 881 -7.04 15.08 -11.15
N SER A 882 -6.86 16.40 -11.23
CA SER A 882 -7.02 17.18 -12.47
C SER A 882 -5.69 17.70 -12.97
N PHE A 883 -5.49 17.63 -14.28
CA PHE A 883 -4.23 17.98 -14.96
C PHE A 883 -4.38 19.24 -15.83
N LEU A 884 -3.24 19.76 -16.32
CA LEU A 884 -3.15 21.02 -17.06
C LEU A 884 -4.16 21.15 -18.21
N ASP A 885 -4.43 20.08 -18.95
CA ASP A 885 -5.36 20.13 -20.10
C ASP A 885 -6.80 20.44 -19.67
N GLU A 886 -7.20 20.00 -18.48
CA GLU A 886 -8.52 20.30 -17.91
C GLU A 886 -8.64 21.78 -17.50
N LEU A 887 -7.53 22.52 -17.35
CA LEU A 887 -7.57 23.96 -17.07
C LEU A 887 -8.26 24.72 -18.21
N SER A 888 -8.16 24.25 -19.45
CA SER A 888 -8.87 24.84 -20.59
C SER A 888 -10.39 24.86 -20.42
N THR A 889 -10.95 23.90 -19.66
CA THR A 889 -12.38 23.81 -19.37
C THR A 889 -12.82 24.68 -18.19
N LEU A 890 -11.89 25.05 -17.31
CA LEU A 890 -12.15 25.88 -16.13
C LEU A 890 -11.87 27.36 -16.38
N ASP A 891 -10.71 27.65 -16.96
CA ASP A 891 -10.18 28.99 -17.21
C ASP A 891 -9.32 28.96 -18.49
N SER A 892 -9.97 29.21 -19.62
CA SER A 892 -9.35 29.18 -20.95
C SER A 892 -8.31 30.28 -21.16
N GLU A 893 -8.47 31.43 -20.49
CA GLU A 893 -7.55 32.56 -20.57
C GLU A 893 -6.24 32.27 -19.82
N LEU A 894 -6.34 31.72 -18.60
CA LEU A 894 -5.17 31.28 -17.86
C LEU A 894 -4.46 30.13 -18.57
N TYR A 895 -5.20 29.15 -19.10
CA TYR A 895 -4.61 28.07 -19.90
C TYR A 895 -3.82 28.61 -21.08
N ARG A 896 -4.40 29.55 -21.85
CA ARG A 896 -3.71 30.19 -22.99
C ARG A 896 -2.45 30.91 -22.54
N SER A 897 -2.50 31.65 -21.43
CA SER A 897 -1.35 32.39 -20.88
C SER A 897 -0.22 31.45 -20.43
N LEU A 898 -0.55 30.34 -19.77
CA LEU A 898 0.43 29.32 -19.37
C LEU A 898 1.01 28.58 -20.58
N MET A 899 0.21 28.32 -21.60
CA MET A 899 0.68 27.71 -22.84
C MET A 899 1.58 28.65 -23.65
N GLN A 900 1.33 29.96 -23.61
CA GLN A 900 2.24 30.97 -24.17
C GLN A 900 3.57 31.00 -23.41
N LEU A 901 3.53 30.99 -22.07
CA LEU A 901 4.74 30.92 -21.25
C LEU A 901 5.54 29.63 -21.50
N LYS A 902 4.86 28.50 -21.67
CA LYS A 902 5.47 27.20 -21.98
C LYS A 902 6.26 27.22 -23.29
N HIS A 903 5.72 27.87 -24.32
CA HIS A 903 6.34 27.98 -25.66
C HIS A 903 7.07 29.30 -25.87
N TYR A 904 7.35 30.05 -24.81
CA TYR A 904 8.10 31.29 -24.92
C TYR A 904 9.58 30.97 -25.19
N ASP A 905 10.10 31.47 -26.30
CA ASP A 905 11.47 31.25 -26.77
C ASP A 905 12.48 32.29 -26.22
N GLY A 906 12.00 33.37 -25.60
CA GLY A 906 12.83 34.42 -25.00
C GLY A 906 13.26 34.12 -23.55
N ASP A 907 13.89 35.10 -22.88
CA ASP A 907 14.22 34.97 -21.46
C ASP A 907 12.98 35.20 -20.57
N VAL A 908 12.58 34.15 -19.85
CA VAL A 908 11.41 34.20 -18.96
C VAL A 908 11.67 35.05 -17.72
N GLU A 909 12.92 35.27 -17.33
CA GLU A 909 13.27 36.11 -16.18
C GLU A 909 12.85 37.57 -16.39
N GLU A 910 12.75 38.04 -17.65
CA GLU A 910 12.26 39.39 -18.00
C GLU A 910 10.81 39.62 -17.60
N LEU A 911 10.02 38.55 -17.47
CA LEU A 911 8.62 38.62 -17.04
C LEU A 911 8.47 38.84 -15.53
N CYS A 912 9.59 38.80 -14.78
CA CYS A 912 9.64 39.02 -13.32
C CYS A 912 8.62 38.18 -12.54
N LEU A 913 8.35 36.96 -13.01
CA LEU A 913 7.45 36.03 -12.35
C LEU A 913 8.16 35.34 -11.19
N ASP A 914 7.43 35.08 -10.11
CA ASP A 914 7.86 34.24 -9.00
C ASP A 914 6.86 33.08 -8.79
N PHE A 915 7.16 32.13 -7.90
CA PHE A 915 6.24 31.01 -7.62
C PHE A 915 5.11 31.42 -6.66
N THR A 916 4.44 32.55 -6.94
CA THR A 916 3.29 33.04 -6.18
C THR A 916 2.09 33.33 -7.08
N LEU A 917 0.89 33.28 -6.48
CA LEU A 917 -0.37 33.70 -7.10
C LEU A 917 -1.04 34.74 -6.21
N THR A 918 -1.41 35.87 -6.79
CA THR A 918 -2.20 36.90 -6.09
C THR A 918 -3.68 36.71 -6.38
N GLU A 919 -4.47 36.46 -5.35
CA GLU A 919 -5.94 36.37 -5.41
C GLU A 919 -6.56 37.60 -4.73
N GLU A 920 -7.58 38.19 -5.34
CA GLU A 920 -8.28 39.35 -4.79
C GLU A 920 -9.62 38.89 -4.20
N LEU A 921 -9.71 38.80 -2.86
CA LEU A 921 -10.93 38.43 -2.13
C LEU A 921 -11.45 39.62 -1.32
N GLY A 922 -12.67 40.06 -1.59
CA GLY A 922 -13.34 41.11 -0.80
C GLY A 922 -12.56 42.43 -0.74
N GLY A 923 -11.85 42.79 -1.82
CA GLY A 923 -11.00 43.98 -1.91
C GLY A 923 -9.63 43.85 -1.22
N LYS A 924 -9.27 42.67 -0.70
CA LYS A 924 -7.93 42.38 -0.16
C LYS A 924 -7.15 41.48 -1.12
N ARG A 925 -5.89 41.83 -1.38
CA ARG A 925 -4.96 41.00 -2.14
C ARG A 925 -4.27 40.00 -1.23
N ILE A 926 -4.51 38.72 -1.48
CA ILE A 926 -3.92 37.61 -0.76
C ILE A 926 -2.91 36.94 -1.69
N VAL A 927 -1.67 36.81 -1.22
CA VAL A 927 -0.60 36.15 -1.99
C VAL A 927 -0.46 34.72 -1.50
N HIS A 928 -0.61 33.77 -2.42
CA HIS A 928 -0.48 32.34 -2.18
C HIS A 928 0.82 31.82 -2.77
N GLU A 929 1.62 31.13 -1.98
CA GLU A 929 2.81 30.45 -2.49
C GLU A 929 2.43 29.14 -3.19
N LEU A 930 2.83 29.01 -4.46
CA LEU A 930 2.61 27.80 -5.25
C LEU A 930 3.48 26.64 -4.75
N ARG A 931 4.62 26.95 -4.14
CA ARG A 931 5.51 25.98 -3.47
C ARG A 931 6.15 26.60 -2.22
N PRO A 932 6.64 25.81 -1.24
CA PRO A 932 7.27 26.35 -0.04
C PRO A 932 8.43 27.30 -0.37
N GLY A 933 8.37 28.54 0.13
CA GLY A 933 9.38 29.56 -0.15
C GLY A 933 9.32 30.14 -1.56
N GLY A 934 8.21 29.95 -2.27
CA GLY A 934 8.03 30.31 -3.69
C GLY A 934 8.24 31.79 -4.00
N LYS A 935 7.98 32.68 -3.03
CA LYS A 935 8.19 34.13 -3.17
C LYS A 935 9.64 34.52 -3.43
N ASN A 936 10.60 33.72 -2.98
CA ASN A 936 12.03 34.00 -3.14
C ASN A 936 12.62 33.33 -4.39
N ILE A 937 11.78 32.77 -5.26
CA ILE A 937 12.21 31.96 -6.39
C ILE A 937 11.64 32.55 -7.66
N SER A 938 12.51 33.14 -8.48
CA SER A 938 12.16 33.63 -9.81
C SER A 938 11.86 32.48 -10.77
N VAL A 939 10.95 32.74 -11.70
CA VAL A 939 10.68 31.83 -12.81
C VAL A 939 11.73 32.06 -13.90
N THR A 940 12.46 31.00 -14.23
CA THR A 940 13.54 30.98 -15.21
C THR A 940 13.20 30.00 -16.32
N ASN A 941 13.95 30.02 -17.43
CA ASN A 941 13.74 29.09 -18.53
C ASN A 941 13.88 27.60 -18.12
N GLU A 942 14.72 27.31 -17.13
CA GLU A 942 14.92 25.96 -16.60
C GLU A 942 13.74 25.49 -15.73
N ASN A 943 13.06 26.42 -15.05
CA ASN A 943 12.01 26.11 -14.09
C ASN A 943 10.58 26.48 -14.57
N LYS A 944 10.42 27.07 -15.76
CA LYS A 944 9.12 27.53 -16.31
C LYS A 944 8.06 26.44 -16.38
N LEU A 945 8.44 25.20 -16.72
CA LEU A 945 7.52 24.06 -16.71
C LEU A 945 7.00 23.75 -15.30
N HIS A 946 7.86 23.86 -14.28
CA HIS A 946 7.46 23.67 -12.89
C HIS A 946 6.47 24.75 -12.45
N TYR A 947 6.65 26.00 -12.89
CA TYR A 947 5.70 27.08 -12.63
C TYR A 947 4.34 26.81 -13.28
N VAL A 948 4.32 26.40 -14.55
CA VAL A 948 3.09 26.04 -15.28
C VAL A 948 2.33 24.92 -14.56
N HIS A 949 3.03 23.85 -14.16
CA HIS A 949 2.41 22.76 -13.40
C HIS A 949 1.91 23.20 -12.03
N ALA A 950 2.69 24.00 -11.30
CA ALA A 950 2.30 24.47 -9.96
C ALA A 950 1.09 25.41 -10.00
N MET A 951 0.99 26.26 -11.03
CA MET A 951 -0.17 27.13 -11.26
C MET A 951 -1.43 26.31 -11.57
N ALA A 952 -1.31 25.32 -12.46
CA ALA A 952 -2.41 24.43 -12.82
C ALA A 952 -2.88 23.60 -11.62
N ASP A 953 -1.95 23.01 -10.85
CA ASP A 953 -2.28 22.26 -9.62
C ASP A 953 -2.99 23.14 -8.59
N TYR A 954 -2.51 24.38 -8.39
CA TYR A 954 -3.14 25.29 -7.44
C TYR A 954 -4.60 25.56 -7.82
N LYS A 955 -4.87 25.93 -9.07
CA LYS A 955 -6.22 26.27 -9.56
C LYS A 955 -7.16 25.07 -9.64
N LEU A 956 -6.68 23.93 -10.14
CA LEU A 956 -7.52 22.76 -10.38
C LEU A 956 -7.73 21.89 -9.14
N ASN A 957 -6.74 21.83 -8.25
CA ASN A 957 -6.75 20.88 -7.14
C ASN A 957 -6.76 21.59 -5.78
N ARG A 958 -5.79 22.45 -5.48
CA ARG A 958 -5.62 22.99 -4.11
C ARG A 958 -6.67 24.02 -3.70
N GLN A 959 -7.00 24.95 -4.59
CA GLN A 959 -7.91 26.05 -4.29
C GLN A 959 -9.33 25.55 -3.97
N ILE A 960 -9.80 24.57 -4.75
CA ILE A 960 -11.17 24.04 -4.68
C ILE A 960 -11.36 22.96 -3.60
N LEU A 961 -10.28 22.28 -3.20
CA LEU A 961 -10.31 21.12 -2.30
C LEU A 961 -11.13 21.32 -1.02
N PRO A 962 -11.02 22.44 -0.27
CA PRO A 962 -11.78 22.60 0.97
C PRO A 962 -13.29 22.60 0.72
N PHE A 963 -13.73 23.22 -0.38
CA PHE A 963 -15.13 23.32 -0.76
C PHE A 963 -15.65 22.00 -1.32
N SER A 964 -14.87 21.33 -2.16
CA SER A 964 -15.20 19.99 -2.65
C SER A 964 -15.34 18.99 -1.52
N ASN A 965 -14.46 19.02 -0.52
CA ASN A 965 -14.54 18.12 0.63
C ASN A 965 -15.76 18.44 1.51
N ALA A 966 -16.12 19.71 1.69
CA ALA A 966 -17.33 20.09 2.41
C ALA A 966 -18.59 19.59 1.68
N PHE A 967 -18.72 19.90 0.39
CA PHE A 967 -19.84 19.44 -0.43
C PHE A 967 -19.94 17.91 -0.47
N TYR A 968 -18.80 17.24 -0.63
CA TYR A 968 -18.72 15.79 -0.65
C TYR A 968 -19.17 15.16 0.67
N ARG A 969 -18.78 15.71 1.83
CA ARG A 969 -19.23 15.22 3.14
C ARG A 969 -20.75 15.21 3.21
N GLY A 970 -21.40 16.33 2.89
CA GLY A 970 -22.86 16.41 2.90
C GLY A 970 -23.53 15.52 1.85
N LEU A 971 -22.94 15.40 0.66
CA LEU A 971 -23.43 14.48 -0.37
C LEU A 971 -23.37 13.02 0.10
N SER A 972 -22.28 12.64 0.77
CA SER A 972 -22.02 11.29 1.27
C SER A 972 -22.91 10.87 2.43
N ASP A 973 -23.53 11.83 3.13
CA ASP A 973 -24.50 11.56 4.20
C ASP A 973 -25.76 10.86 3.66
N LEU A 974 -26.13 11.10 2.39
CA LEU A 974 -27.32 10.52 1.76
C LEU A 974 -26.99 9.54 0.64
N ILE A 975 -25.94 9.80 -0.12
CA ILE A 975 -25.54 8.99 -1.27
C ILE A 975 -24.24 8.27 -0.95
N SER A 976 -24.26 6.93 -0.96
CA SER A 976 -23.05 6.15 -0.73
C SER A 976 -21.93 6.57 -1.69
N PRO A 977 -20.71 6.85 -1.21
CA PRO A 977 -19.53 7.10 -2.05
C PRO A 977 -19.32 6.09 -3.18
N SER A 978 -19.67 4.82 -2.94
CA SER A 978 -19.54 3.75 -3.93
C SER A 978 -20.49 3.88 -5.12
N TRP A 979 -21.61 4.57 -4.95
CA TRP A 979 -22.56 4.85 -6.04
C TRP A 979 -22.08 5.99 -6.92
N LEU A 980 -21.43 6.99 -6.33
CA LEU A 980 -20.87 8.11 -7.07
C LEU A 980 -19.74 7.65 -8.01
N SER A 981 -18.91 6.70 -7.58
CA SER A 981 -17.82 6.16 -8.40
C SER A 981 -18.27 5.42 -9.66
N LEU A 982 -19.56 5.09 -9.80
CA LEU A 982 -20.13 4.45 -10.98
C LEU A 982 -20.19 5.37 -12.21
N PHE A 983 -20.16 6.68 -11.98
CA PHE A 983 -20.44 7.69 -12.99
C PHE A 983 -19.19 8.53 -13.25
N ASN A 984 -18.93 8.83 -14.52
CA ASN A 984 -17.98 9.88 -14.88
C ASN A 984 -18.61 11.28 -14.68
N ALA A 985 -17.81 12.34 -14.83
CA ALA A 985 -18.28 13.71 -14.56
C ALA A 985 -19.48 14.15 -15.43
N ASN A 986 -19.55 13.69 -16.68
CA ASN A 986 -20.66 13.99 -17.57
C ASN A 986 -21.91 13.17 -17.18
N GLU A 987 -21.75 11.88 -16.88
CA GLU A 987 -22.83 11.00 -16.42
C GLU A 987 -23.42 11.45 -15.07
N PHE A 988 -22.59 11.94 -14.15
CA PHE A 988 -23.05 12.52 -12.89
C PHE A 988 -23.94 13.74 -13.13
N ASN A 989 -23.52 14.65 -14.03
CA ASN A 989 -24.36 15.78 -14.43
C ASN A 989 -25.62 15.34 -15.18
N GLN A 990 -25.59 14.25 -15.95
CA GLN A 990 -26.80 13.70 -16.58
C GLN A 990 -27.76 13.08 -15.56
N LEU A 991 -27.25 12.49 -14.48
CA LEU A 991 -28.06 11.97 -13.39
C LEU A 991 -28.74 13.11 -12.61
N LEU A 992 -28.00 14.19 -12.38
CA LEU A 992 -28.48 15.36 -11.64
C LEU A 992 -29.45 16.21 -12.44
N SER A 993 -29.11 16.51 -13.70
CA SER A 993 -29.78 17.53 -14.50
C SER A 993 -30.54 16.96 -15.70
N GLY A 994 -30.44 15.66 -16.01
CA GLY A 994 -31.06 15.06 -17.19
C GLY A 994 -30.19 15.06 -18.44
N GLY A 995 -30.68 14.43 -19.51
CA GLY A 995 -29.96 14.22 -20.77
C GLY A 995 -29.69 15.52 -21.55
N SER A 996 -28.58 15.55 -22.31
CA SER A 996 -28.18 16.71 -23.14
C SER A 996 -28.85 16.76 -24.52
N GLN A 997 -29.64 15.74 -24.88
CA GLN A 997 -30.35 15.65 -26.16
C GLN A 997 -31.82 16.08 -26.01
N ASP A 998 -32.45 16.45 -27.13
CA ASP A 998 -33.89 16.68 -27.20
C ASP A 998 -34.66 15.42 -26.77
N PHE A 999 -35.85 15.60 -26.20
CA PHE A 999 -36.60 14.49 -25.65
C PHE A 999 -37.56 13.89 -26.66
N ASP A 1000 -37.78 12.57 -26.55
CA ASP A 1000 -38.75 11.87 -27.38
C ASP A 1000 -40.19 12.22 -26.95
N VAL A 1001 -40.91 12.89 -27.86
CA VAL A 1001 -42.31 13.31 -27.64
C VAL A 1001 -43.23 12.10 -27.52
N ASP A 1002 -42.94 11.00 -28.21
CA ASP A 1002 -43.74 9.77 -28.13
C ASP A 1002 -43.49 9.04 -26.80
N ASP A 1003 -42.27 9.04 -26.27
CA ASP A 1003 -41.99 8.55 -24.91
C ASP A 1003 -42.68 9.41 -23.84
N LEU A 1004 -42.65 10.74 -23.97
CA LEU A 1004 -43.38 11.63 -23.06
C LEU A 1004 -44.88 11.33 -23.08
N ARG A 1005 -45.46 11.14 -24.27
CA ARG A 1005 -46.88 10.81 -24.45
C ARG A 1005 -47.27 9.50 -23.79
N ASN A 1006 -46.48 8.45 -24.02
CA ASN A 1006 -46.76 7.11 -23.48
C ASN A 1006 -46.73 7.06 -21.94
N ASN A 1007 -46.02 7.99 -21.31
CA ASN A 1007 -45.87 8.07 -19.86
C ASN A 1007 -46.64 9.25 -19.23
N THR A 1008 -47.51 9.92 -19.98
CA THR A 1008 -48.33 11.04 -19.48
C THR A 1008 -49.63 10.55 -18.85
N LYS A 1009 -49.94 11.05 -17.63
CA LYS A 1009 -51.23 10.83 -16.96
C LYS A 1009 -52.22 11.94 -17.31
N TYR A 1010 -53.50 11.58 -17.46
CA TYR A 1010 -54.56 12.55 -17.74
C TYR A 1010 -55.53 12.64 -16.55
N THR A 1011 -55.84 13.86 -16.10
CA THR A 1011 -56.71 14.10 -14.94
C THR A 1011 -57.71 15.23 -15.22
N GLY A 1012 -58.69 15.42 -14.33
CA GLY A 1012 -59.74 16.45 -14.49
C GLY A 1012 -60.77 16.12 -15.59
N GLY A 1013 -60.83 14.87 -16.07
CA GLY A 1013 -61.72 14.44 -17.15
C GLY A 1013 -61.11 14.50 -18.55
N TYR A 1014 -59.80 14.75 -18.67
CA TYR A 1014 -59.08 14.40 -19.89
C TYR A 1014 -58.73 12.92 -19.95
N THR A 1015 -58.68 12.45 -21.19
CA THR A 1015 -58.25 11.11 -21.58
C THR A 1015 -57.35 11.25 -22.80
N GLU A 1016 -56.59 10.21 -23.14
CA GLU A 1016 -55.78 10.22 -24.36
C GLU A 1016 -56.62 10.45 -25.64
N SER A 1017 -57.89 10.02 -25.62
CA SER A 1017 -58.83 10.20 -26.73
C SER A 1017 -59.40 11.62 -26.86
N SER A 1018 -59.20 12.49 -25.87
CA SER A 1018 -59.74 13.85 -25.83
C SER A 1018 -59.20 14.71 -26.97
N ARG A 1019 -60.07 15.48 -27.64
CA ARG A 1019 -59.69 16.31 -28.80
C ARG A 1019 -58.55 17.28 -28.48
N THR A 1020 -58.62 17.99 -27.36
CA THR A 1020 -57.58 18.95 -26.95
C THR A 1020 -56.24 18.25 -26.65
N VAL A 1021 -56.26 17.03 -26.10
CA VAL A 1021 -55.05 16.24 -25.85
C VAL A 1021 -54.39 15.81 -27.17
N LYS A 1022 -55.18 15.38 -28.17
CA LYS A 1022 -54.67 15.07 -29.51
C LYS A 1022 -54.02 16.29 -30.18
N LEU A 1023 -54.68 17.44 -30.09
CA LEU A 1023 -54.14 18.72 -30.59
C LEU A 1023 -52.86 19.13 -29.86
N PHE A 1024 -52.79 18.90 -28.53
CA PHE A 1024 -51.57 19.16 -27.76
C PHE A 1024 -50.39 18.37 -28.33
N TRP A 1025 -50.50 17.05 -28.46
CA TRP A 1025 -49.42 16.19 -28.99
C TRP A 1025 -49.02 16.55 -30.42
N GLU A 1026 -49.98 16.91 -31.28
CA GLU A 1026 -49.71 17.40 -32.63
C GLU A 1026 -48.87 18.69 -32.63
N VAL A 1027 -49.20 19.63 -31.75
CA VAL A 1027 -48.51 20.92 -31.63
C VAL A 1027 -47.07 20.76 -31.15
N ILE A 1028 -46.81 19.92 -30.15
CA ILE A 1028 -45.44 19.70 -29.62
C ILE A 1028 -44.55 18.95 -30.60
N LYS A 1029 -45.09 18.02 -31.40
CA LYS A 1029 -44.31 17.41 -32.49
C LYS A 1029 -43.79 18.46 -33.47
N GLY A 1030 -44.54 19.55 -33.68
CA GLY A 1030 -44.13 20.69 -34.48
C GLY A 1030 -43.30 21.77 -33.76
N PHE A 1031 -42.91 21.58 -32.50
CA PHE A 1031 -42.01 22.51 -31.78
C PHE A 1031 -40.56 22.28 -32.17
N LYS A 1032 -39.75 23.35 -32.14
CA LYS A 1032 -38.29 23.25 -32.20
C LYS A 1032 -37.74 22.63 -30.92
N PRO A 1033 -36.54 22.01 -30.92
CA PRO A 1033 -35.93 21.44 -29.72
C PRO A 1033 -35.85 22.42 -28.54
N THR A 1034 -35.52 23.68 -28.81
CA THR A 1034 -35.47 24.75 -27.77
C THR A 1034 -36.85 25.05 -27.17
N GLU A 1035 -37.91 25.05 -27.98
CA GLU A 1035 -39.29 25.24 -27.54
C GLU A 1035 -39.79 24.05 -26.71
N ARG A 1036 -39.36 22.83 -27.06
CA ARG A 1036 -39.63 21.61 -26.28
C ARG A 1036 -38.96 21.67 -24.92
N CYS A 1037 -37.68 22.03 -24.85
CA CYS A 1037 -36.98 22.25 -23.58
C CYS A 1037 -37.66 23.30 -22.69
N LEU A 1038 -38.15 24.40 -23.28
CA LEU A 1038 -38.90 25.42 -22.54
C LEU A 1038 -40.23 24.88 -21.99
N LEU A 1039 -40.95 24.07 -22.76
CA LEU A 1039 -42.16 23.41 -22.27
C LEU A 1039 -41.85 22.45 -21.11
N LEU A 1040 -40.78 21.66 -21.24
CA LEU A 1040 -40.39 20.74 -20.20
C LEU A 1040 -39.99 21.47 -18.91
N LYS A 1041 -39.24 22.58 -19.05
CA LYS A 1041 -38.90 23.47 -17.93
C LYS A 1041 -40.13 24.11 -17.31
N PHE A 1042 -41.07 24.57 -18.13
CA PHE A 1042 -42.32 25.17 -17.67
C PHE A 1042 -43.15 24.21 -16.83
N VAL A 1043 -43.16 22.91 -17.16
CA VAL A 1043 -43.96 21.91 -16.43
C VAL A 1043 -43.19 21.22 -15.31
N THR A 1044 -41.87 21.06 -15.42
CA THR A 1044 -41.09 20.22 -14.49
C THR A 1044 -40.04 20.96 -13.67
N SER A 1045 -39.82 22.24 -13.95
CA SER A 1045 -38.67 23.06 -13.50
C SER A 1045 -37.30 22.63 -14.02
N CYS A 1046 -37.24 21.62 -14.89
CA CYS A 1046 -36.00 21.14 -15.52
C CYS A 1046 -36.13 21.20 -17.05
N SER A 1047 -35.10 21.70 -17.73
CA SER A 1047 -35.08 21.84 -19.18
C SER A 1047 -34.79 20.55 -19.94
N ARG A 1048 -34.41 19.49 -19.23
CA ARG A 1048 -33.87 18.24 -19.78
C ARG A 1048 -34.68 17.04 -19.30
N ALA A 1049 -34.79 16.04 -20.16
CA ALA A 1049 -35.53 14.83 -19.84
C ALA A 1049 -34.73 13.89 -18.92
N PRO A 1050 -35.41 13.07 -18.11
CA PRO A 1050 -34.75 11.99 -17.38
C PRO A 1050 -34.03 11.05 -18.35
N LEU A 1051 -32.81 10.65 -18.00
CA LEU A 1051 -31.95 9.83 -18.85
C LEU A 1051 -32.59 8.50 -19.31
N LEU A 1052 -33.52 7.96 -18.52
CA LEU A 1052 -34.15 6.65 -18.75
C LEU A 1052 -35.58 6.76 -19.30
N GLY A 1053 -35.94 7.95 -19.78
CA GLY A 1053 -37.26 8.24 -20.30
C GLY A 1053 -38.26 8.69 -19.24
N PHE A 1054 -39.41 9.17 -19.70
CA PHE A 1054 -40.41 9.85 -18.89
C PHE A 1054 -41.18 8.93 -17.94
N LYS A 1055 -41.08 7.60 -18.12
CA LYS A 1055 -41.59 6.61 -17.16
C LYS A 1055 -41.05 6.84 -15.75
N TYR A 1056 -39.87 7.42 -15.65
CA TYR A 1056 -39.14 7.60 -14.41
C TYR A 1056 -39.06 9.04 -13.94
N LEU A 1057 -39.80 9.94 -14.58
CA LEU A 1057 -40.01 11.27 -14.07
C LEU A 1057 -40.84 11.17 -12.79
N GLN A 1058 -40.34 11.74 -11.69
CA GLN A 1058 -41.04 11.77 -10.40
C GLN A 1058 -41.32 13.21 -9.97
N PRO A 1059 -42.59 13.57 -9.70
CA PRO A 1059 -43.83 12.85 -10.04
C PRO A 1059 -44.03 12.67 -11.56
N GLY A 1060 -44.88 11.75 -12.00
CA GLY A 1060 -45.12 11.54 -13.45
C GLY A 1060 -45.75 12.75 -14.14
N PHE A 1061 -45.40 12.99 -15.41
CA PHE A 1061 -45.96 14.09 -16.19
C PHE A 1061 -47.48 13.97 -16.30
N THR A 1062 -48.21 15.03 -15.92
CA THR A 1062 -49.67 14.98 -15.84
C THR A 1062 -50.31 16.13 -16.61
N ILE A 1063 -51.31 15.85 -17.44
CA ILE A 1063 -52.13 16.87 -18.08
C ILE A 1063 -53.49 16.91 -17.38
N HIS A 1064 -53.76 18.04 -16.72
CA HIS A 1064 -54.99 18.28 -15.99
C HIS A 1064 -55.92 19.19 -16.79
N LYS A 1065 -57.17 18.77 -16.97
CA LYS A 1065 -58.19 19.59 -17.61
C LYS A 1065 -58.57 20.77 -16.72
N VAL A 1066 -58.47 21.98 -17.25
CA VAL A 1066 -59.04 23.17 -16.61
C VAL A 1066 -60.45 23.39 -17.16
N PRO A 1067 -61.51 23.27 -16.35
CA PRO A 1067 -62.85 23.63 -16.79
C PRO A 1067 -62.87 25.12 -17.15
N CYS A 1068 -63.30 25.42 -18.37
CA CYS A 1068 -63.48 26.77 -18.86
C CYS A 1068 -64.94 26.88 -19.31
N ASP A 1069 -65.75 27.59 -18.54
CA ASP A 1069 -67.14 27.85 -18.89
C ASP A 1069 -67.17 28.88 -20.01
N VAL A 1070 -67.19 28.40 -21.24
CA VAL A 1070 -67.45 29.24 -22.40
C VAL A 1070 -68.97 29.35 -22.54
N THR A 1071 -69.53 30.54 -22.32
CA THR A 1071 -70.97 30.78 -22.53
C THR A 1071 -71.41 30.29 -23.92
N LEU A 1072 -72.57 29.65 -23.98
CA LEU A 1072 -73.12 28.96 -25.16
C LEU A 1072 -73.09 29.83 -26.43
N TRP A 1073 -73.24 31.16 -26.29
CA TRP A 1073 -73.15 32.14 -27.38
C TRP A 1073 -71.73 32.29 -27.99
N ALA A 1074 -70.67 32.22 -27.19
CA ALA A 1074 -69.29 32.30 -27.68
C ALA A 1074 -68.84 31.02 -28.42
N SER A 1075 -69.48 29.88 -28.12
CA SER A 1075 -69.26 28.63 -28.86
C SER A 1075 -69.89 28.61 -30.26
N ILE A 1076 -70.91 29.44 -30.51
CA ILE A 1076 -71.57 29.61 -31.83
C ILE A 1076 -70.79 30.62 -32.70
N GLY A 1077 -70.11 31.59 -32.10
CA GLY A 1077 -69.28 32.59 -32.79
C GLY A 1077 -67.85 32.13 -33.17
N GLY A 1078 -67.50 30.86 -32.91
CA GLY A 1078 -66.17 30.33 -33.26
C GLY A 1078 -65.00 30.86 -32.40
N GLN A 1079 -65.28 31.53 -31.28
CA GLN A 1079 -64.25 31.92 -30.31
C GLN A 1079 -63.75 30.72 -29.51
N ASP A 1080 -62.43 30.66 -29.35
CA ASP A 1080 -61.71 29.60 -28.63
C ASP A 1080 -61.34 30.10 -27.22
N VAL A 1081 -60.83 29.23 -26.35
CA VAL A 1081 -60.54 29.60 -24.95
C VAL A 1081 -59.41 30.65 -24.87
N ASP A 1082 -59.63 31.74 -24.12
CA ASP A 1082 -58.63 32.81 -23.96
C ASP A 1082 -57.62 32.58 -22.83
N ARG A 1083 -58.01 31.81 -21.82
CA ARG A 1083 -57.19 31.47 -20.64
C ARG A 1083 -55.91 30.76 -21.05
N LEU A 1084 -54.76 31.18 -20.53
CA LEU A 1084 -53.46 30.56 -20.82
C LEU A 1084 -53.30 29.19 -20.13
N PRO A 1085 -52.48 28.27 -20.70
CA PRO A 1085 -52.03 27.08 -19.98
C PRO A 1085 -51.20 27.51 -18.76
N SER A 1086 -51.37 26.82 -17.65
CA SER A 1086 -50.55 27.01 -16.44
C SER A 1086 -49.89 25.71 -16.03
N ALA A 1087 -48.90 25.75 -15.15
CA ALA A 1087 -48.22 24.57 -14.65
C ALA A 1087 -48.18 24.56 -13.12
N SER A 1088 -48.12 23.36 -12.56
CA SER A 1088 -47.77 23.10 -11.16
C SER A 1088 -46.54 22.21 -11.17
N THR A 1089 -45.37 22.86 -11.13
CA THR A 1089 -44.05 22.23 -11.28
C THR A 1089 -43.73 21.24 -10.17
N CYS A 1090 -44.31 21.41 -8.99
CA CYS A 1090 -44.22 20.50 -7.84
C CYS A 1090 -44.75 19.10 -8.17
N TYR A 1091 -45.80 19.02 -9.01
CA TYR A 1091 -46.45 17.76 -9.40
C TYR A 1091 -46.26 17.41 -10.88
N ASN A 1092 -45.34 18.09 -11.58
CA ASN A 1092 -45.12 17.93 -13.02
C ASN A 1092 -46.45 18.00 -13.82
N THR A 1093 -47.35 18.90 -13.42
CA THR A 1093 -48.72 18.97 -13.93
C THR A 1093 -48.93 20.18 -14.83
N LEU A 1094 -49.25 19.94 -16.10
CA LEU A 1094 -49.72 20.94 -17.05
C LEU A 1094 -51.24 21.09 -16.94
N LYS A 1095 -51.69 22.26 -16.50
CA LYS A 1095 -53.11 22.64 -16.47
C LYS A 1095 -53.49 23.19 -17.84
N LEU A 1096 -54.20 22.37 -18.61
CA LEU A 1096 -54.53 22.64 -20.01
C LEU A 1096 -56.03 22.98 -20.17
N PRO A 1097 -56.36 24.20 -20.64
CA PRO A 1097 -57.72 24.58 -21.03
C PRO A 1097 -58.23 23.83 -22.27
N THR A 1098 -59.55 23.72 -22.44
CA THR A 1098 -60.20 22.99 -23.54
C THR A 1098 -60.19 23.73 -24.89
N TYR A 1099 -59.00 23.92 -25.45
CA TYR A 1099 -58.85 24.52 -26.78
C TYR A 1099 -59.47 23.66 -27.88
N LYS A 1100 -60.09 24.31 -28.88
CA LYS A 1100 -60.74 23.68 -30.03
C LYS A 1100 -59.88 23.70 -31.30
N ARG A 1101 -58.97 24.68 -31.44
CA ARG A 1101 -58.10 24.87 -32.62
C ARG A 1101 -56.62 24.68 -32.28
N SER A 1102 -55.89 24.01 -33.18
CA SER A 1102 -54.43 23.77 -33.06
C SER A 1102 -53.63 25.09 -33.01
N SER A 1103 -54.00 26.07 -33.84
CA SER A 1103 -53.34 27.37 -33.91
C SER A 1103 -53.46 28.19 -32.61
N THR A 1104 -54.64 28.19 -31.97
CA THR A 1104 -54.84 28.84 -30.67
C THR A 1104 -53.98 28.17 -29.60
N LEU A 1105 -53.99 26.83 -29.54
CA LEU A 1105 -53.21 26.06 -28.56
C LEU A 1105 -51.72 26.35 -28.72
N ARG A 1106 -51.20 26.30 -29.95
CA ARG A 1106 -49.79 26.60 -30.26
C ARG A 1106 -49.39 28.00 -29.81
N SER A 1107 -50.16 29.02 -30.19
CA SER A 1107 -49.85 30.42 -29.85
C SER A 1107 -49.88 30.66 -28.34
N LYS A 1108 -50.92 30.18 -27.64
CA LYS A 1108 -51.08 30.35 -26.19
C LYS A 1108 -50.06 29.54 -25.39
N LEU A 1109 -49.71 28.33 -25.84
CA LEU A 1109 -48.68 27.50 -25.20
C LEU A 1109 -47.29 28.09 -25.38
N LEU A 1110 -46.92 28.52 -26.60
CA LEU A 1110 -45.64 29.21 -26.83
C LEU A 1110 -45.53 30.50 -26.02
N TYR A 1111 -46.61 31.28 -25.94
CA TYR A 1111 -46.65 32.48 -25.10
C TYR A 1111 -46.42 32.14 -23.62
N ALA A 1112 -47.11 31.13 -23.07
CA ALA A 1112 -46.96 30.74 -21.67
C ALA A 1112 -45.54 30.26 -21.33
N ILE A 1113 -44.91 29.44 -22.19
CA ILE A 1113 -43.57 28.90 -21.91
C ILE A 1113 -42.44 29.92 -22.13
N SER A 1114 -42.65 30.94 -22.98
CA SER A 1114 -41.64 31.98 -23.27
C SER A 1114 -41.70 33.18 -22.34
N SER A 1115 -42.83 33.41 -21.66
CA SER A 1115 -43.01 34.57 -20.79
C SER A 1115 -42.23 34.48 -19.47
N ASN A 1116 -41.68 33.31 -19.09
CA ASN A 1116 -40.83 33.06 -17.92
C ASN A 1116 -41.37 33.58 -16.56
N THR A 1117 -42.65 33.95 -16.48
CA THR A 1117 -43.34 34.46 -15.29
C THR A 1117 -44.00 33.31 -14.54
N GLY A 1118 -43.48 32.98 -13.36
CA GLY A 1118 -44.15 32.09 -12.41
C GLY A 1118 -45.41 32.73 -11.83
N PHE A 1119 -46.44 31.91 -11.55
CA PHE A 1119 -47.69 32.13 -10.80
C PHE A 1119 -48.54 33.42 -10.98
N GLU A 1120 -48.09 34.48 -11.64
CA GLU A 1120 -48.74 35.81 -11.59
C GLU A 1120 -49.72 36.13 -12.74
N LEU A 1121 -49.82 35.28 -13.77
CA LEU A 1121 -50.65 35.56 -14.98
C LEU A 1121 -51.84 34.60 -15.19
N SER A 1122 -52.23 33.80 -14.19
CA SER A 1122 -53.30 32.77 -14.32
C SER A 1122 -54.69 33.22 -13.92
#